data_AF-A0AAA9SF02-F1
#
_entry.id   AF-A0AAA9SF02-F1
#
_cell.length_a   1.000
_cell.length_b   1.000
_cell.length_c   1.000
_cell.angle_alpha   90.00
_cell.angle_beta   90.00
_cell.angle_gamma   90.00
#
_symmetry.space_group_name_H-M   'P 1'
#
loop_
_entity.id
_entity.type
_entity.pdbx_description
1 polymer ?
#
loop_
_entity_poly.entity_id
_entity_poly.type
_entity_poly.pdbx_seq_one_letter_code
_entity_poly.pdbx_strand_id
1 'polypeptide(L)'
;MRLLPLLVGFSTLLNCCCTQNCTKTPCHPNAKCEIRNGREGCYCNTGYSGNGVTICEDDNECGNLTQSCGENANCTNTQGSYYCMCAPGFRSSNNQDKFITNDGTICVALSPPGSSVHVDSPVKNTGVGCYANSRGPSRPRDCISCIEIVNPDCHLDNACVAENINKTLTKIRHIEEPVALLREVYRNSLKDLSPMDIIAYTEVLAESSPLLGYMNSSNSAKDTSSNSTLTEFVKTLNNFVQKDTFTVWDKLSTNQRITHLTKLIHTAEQATLRISQNFQKTTQFDTNSSDIALKAFFFDSHHIKYIHPHMNMDGDNIKIFPKRKTAYDSNGSVAVAFLYYKSIGPLFSSSDNLLEPQSYDKAEEERRVISSVISLSISSNPPTLYELEKVTFTLSHIKTTDKYKSQCAFWNYLPDTMNGSWSSEGCELTHSNDTHTSCRCNHLTHFAILMSSGSSIGIKDYNILTRITQLGIIISLICLALCIFTFWFFSEIQSTRTTIHKNLCCSLFLAELVFLVGINTNTNKLFCSIVAGLLHYFFLAAFAWMCIEGIHLYLIVVGVIYNKGFLHKNFYIFGYLSPAVVVGFSASLGYRYYGTTKVCWLSTENNFIWSFIGPACLIILVNLLAFGVIIYKVFRHTAGLKPEVSCYENIRSCARGALALLFLLGTTWIFGVLHVVHASVVTAYLFTVSNAFQGMFIFLFLCILSRKIQEEYYRLFKNVPCCFGCLR
;
A
#
# COMPACT_ATOMS: atom_id res chain seq x y z
N MET A 1 26.41 -26.02 34.05
CA MET A 1 25.29 -25.51 34.88
C MET A 1 25.66 -24.11 35.35
N ARG A 2 24.76 -23.13 35.19
CA ARG A 2 24.89 -21.67 35.42
C ARG A 2 25.33 -20.81 34.21
N LEU A 3 24.51 -20.85 33.15
CA LEU A 3 24.23 -19.73 32.27
C LEU A 3 23.07 -18.94 32.89
N LEU A 4 23.32 -17.88 33.67
CA LEU A 4 22.38 -16.82 34.07
C LEU A 4 23.10 -15.83 35.03
N PRO A 5 23.99 -14.93 34.52
CA PRO A 5 24.00 -13.59 35.15
C PRO A 5 24.30 -12.43 34.18
N LEU A 6 24.32 -12.63 32.86
CA LEU A 6 24.55 -11.54 31.89
C LEU A 6 23.29 -10.78 31.47
N LEU A 7 22.10 -11.25 31.85
CA LEU A 7 20.81 -10.58 31.59
C LEU A 7 20.28 -9.77 32.78
N VAL A 8 20.92 -9.82 33.95
CA VAL A 8 20.41 -9.16 35.18
C VAL A 8 21.01 -7.75 35.39
N GLY A 9 22.07 -7.39 34.64
CA GLY A 9 22.72 -6.07 34.75
C GLY A 9 22.05 -4.91 34.01
N PHE A 10 21.05 -5.19 33.15
CA PHE A 10 20.32 -4.16 32.40
C PHE A 10 18.93 -3.85 32.98
N SER A 11 18.46 -4.62 33.97
CA SER A 11 17.12 -4.47 34.54
C SER A 11 17.09 -3.64 35.84
N THR A 12 18.25 -3.30 36.42
CA THR A 12 18.32 -2.56 37.70
C THR A 12 18.41 -1.04 37.54
N LEU A 13 18.17 -0.50 36.34
CA LEU A 13 17.98 0.96 36.13
C LEU A 13 16.52 1.35 35.88
N LEU A 14 15.57 0.41 35.89
CA LEU A 14 14.14 0.68 35.89
C LEU A 14 13.43 -0.08 37.01
N ASN A 15 13.70 0.32 38.25
CA ASN A 15 12.68 0.25 39.29
C ASN A 15 12.95 1.35 40.31
N CYS A 16 12.75 2.59 39.86
CA CYS A 16 12.31 3.60 40.80
C CYS A 16 10.87 3.18 41.14
N CYS A 17 10.62 2.87 42.41
CA CYS A 17 9.25 2.85 42.92
C CYS A 17 8.75 4.29 42.81
N CYS A 18 8.26 4.69 41.63
CA CYS A 18 7.67 5.98 41.42
C CYS A 18 6.40 6.02 42.26
N THR A 19 6.42 6.78 43.34
CA THR A 19 5.25 7.55 43.74
C THR A 19 4.72 8.23 42.47
N GLN A 20 3.59 7.75 41.95
CA GLN A 20 2.99 8.24 40.72
C GLN A 20 2.51 9.68 40.95
N ASN A 21 3.21 10.63 40.34
CA ASN A 21 2.74 12.01 40.24
C ASN A 21 2.35 12.26 38.79
N CYS A 22 1.14 12.78 38.56
CA CYS A 22 0.58 13.00 37.22
C CYS A 22 1.25 14.15 36.43
N THR A 23 2.31 14.74 36.98
CA THR A 23 3.06 15.85 36.39
C THR A 23 4.24 15.44 35.53
N LYS A 24 4.69 14.17 35.59
CA LYS A 24 5.86 13.69 34.82
C LYS A 24 5.55 12.69 33.70
N THR A 25 4.37 12.07 33.73
CA THR A 25 3.94 11.09 32.71
C THR A 25 2.46 11.32 32.40
N PRO A 26 2.09 11.61 31.14
CA PRO A 26 0.70 11.72 30.74
C PRO A 26 0.00 10.35 30.86
N CYS A 27 -1.24 10.34 31.38
CA CYS A 27 -2.04 9.12 31.49
C CYS A 27 -2.44 8.59 30.09
N HIS A 28 -2.86 7.33 30.03
CA HIS A 28 -3.46 6.76 28.82
C HIS A 28 -4.69 7.58 28.38
N PRO A 29 -5.00 7.72 27.08
CA PRO A 29 -6.11 8.57 26.61
C PRO A 29 -7.49 8.25 27.24
N ASN A 30 -7.72 6.98 27.56
CA ASN A 30 -8.93 6.49 28.25
C ASN A 30 -8.75 6.40 29.78
N ALA A 31 -7.85 7.20 30.38
CA ALA A 31 -7.61 7.26 31.81
C ALA A 31 -7.57 8.72 32.31
N LYS A 32 -7.89 8.90 33.59
CA LYS A 32 -7.86 10.19 34.26
C LYS A 32 -7.02 10.11 35.53
N CYS A 33 -6.30 11.19 35.80
CA CYS A 33 -5.56 11.33 37.06
C CYS A 33 -6.52 11.68 38.19
N GLU A 34 -6.60 10.84 39.21
CA GLU A 34 -7.44 11.06 40.38
C GLU A 34 -6.71 10.61 41.66
N ILE A 35 -7.19 11.04 42.83
CA ILE A 35 -6.65 10.61 44.13
C ILE A 35 -7.66 9.65 44.76
N ARG A 36 -7.33 8.36 44.82
CA ARG A 36 -8.13 7.35 45.56
C ARG A 36 -7.34 6.88 46.77
N ASN A 37 -7.96 6.92 47.96
CA ASN A 37 -7.37 6.49 49.24
C ASN A 37 -6.00 7.12 49.55
N GLY A 38 -5.83 8.42 49.25
CA GLY A 38 -4.61 9.18 49.57
C GLY A 38 -3.41 8.90 48.67
N ARG A 39 -3.58 8.19 47.54
CA ARG A 39 -2.56 8.00 46.50
C ARG A 39 -3.02 8.65 45.19
N GLU A 40 -2.16 9.50 44.61
CA GLU A 40 -2.34 10.09 43.29
C GLU A 40 -1.91 9.07 42.22
N GLY A 41 -2.71 8.90 41.17
CA GLY A 41 -2.42 7.94 40.10
C GLY A 41 -3.36 8.07 38.90
N CYS A 42 -2.97 7.45 37.77
CA CYS A 42 -3.82 7.35 36.59
C CYS A 42 -4.76 6.16 36.75
N TYR A 43 -6.07 6.39 36.63
CA TYR A 43 -7.10 5.37 36.68
C TYR A 43 -7.87 5.36 35.36
N CYS A 44 -8.14 4.18 34.79
CA CYS A 44 -8.95 4.07 33.58
C CYS A 44 -10.35 4.65 33.82
N ASN A 45 -10.92 5.25 32.77
CA ASN A 45 -12.29 5.74 32.78
C ASN A 45 -13.26 4.57 32.98
N THR A 46 -14.47 4.85 33.48
CA THR A 46 -15.54 3.84 33.61
C THR A 46 -15.79 3.12 32.27
N GLY A 47 -15.94 1.79 32.30
CA GLY A 47 -16.05 0.95 31.10
C GLY A 47 -14.71 0.50 30.52
N TYR A 48 -13.60 0.77 31.21
CA TYR A 48 -12.27 0.33 30.82
C TYR A 48 -11.49 -0.26 32.00
N SER A 49 -10.77 -1.34 31.75
CA SER A 49 -9.86 -1.97 32.70
C SER A 49 -8.41 -1.91 32.24
N GLY A 50 -7.49 -1.72 33.18
CA GLY A 50 -6.06 -1.70 32.87
C GLY A 50 -5.21 -0.99 33.93
N ASN A 51 -3.99 -0.64 33.54
CA ASN A 51 -3.00 -0.02 34.43
C ASN A 51 -3.01 1.52 34.40
N GLY A 52 -3.89 2.15 33.60
CA GLY A 52 -4.10 3.60 33.57
C GLY A 52 -3.01 4.43 32.89
N VAL A 53 -1.82 3.84 32.66
CA VAL A 53 -0.64 4.55 32.13
C VAL A 53 -0.30 4.10 30.71
N THR A 54 -0.33 2.80 30.45
CA THR A 54 0.01 2.21 29.14
C THR A 54 -1.14 1.41 28.54
N ILE A 55 -2.08 0.94 29.37
CA ILE A 55 -3.17 0.05 28.97
C ILE A 55 -4.45 0.48 29.69
N CYS A 56 -5.48 0.83 28.93
CA CYS A 56 -6.90 0.81 29.33
C CYS A 56 -7.69 0.21 28.19
N GLU A 57 -8.04 -1.06 28.35
CA GLU A 57 -8.82 -1.84 27.38
C GLU A 57 -10.30 -1.71 27.70
N ASP A 58 -11.11 -1.71 26.64
CA ASP A 58 -12.56 -1.64 26.73
C ASP A 58 -13.12 -2.89 27.43
N ASP A 59 -13.93 -2.70 28.46
CA ASP A 59 -14.59 -3.79 29.16
C ASP A 59 -15.76 -4.29 28.30
N ASN A 60 -15.69 -5.52 27.79
CA ASN A 60 -16.81 -6.06 26.99
C ASN A 60 -17.94 -6.57 27.89
N GLU A 61 -18.89 -5.70 28.23
CA GLU A 61 -20.02 -6.04 29.11
C GLU A 61 -21.05 -6.99 28.47
N CYS A 62 -20.97 -7.21 27.15
CA CYS A 62 -21.78 -8.19 26.42
C CYS A 62 -21.13 -9.59 26.34
N GLY A 63 -19.89 -9.75 26.82
CA GLY A 63 -19.13 -11.01 26.70
C GLY A 63 -19.65 -12.16 27.58
N ASN A 64 -20.38 -11.85 28.66
CA ASN A 64 -20.99 -12.85 29.55
C ASN A 64 -22.52 -12.83 29.38
N LEU A 65 -23.01 -13.63 28.44
CA LEU A 65 -24.35 -13.58 27.83
C LEU A 65 -25.55 -13.84 28.76
N THR A 66 -25.35 -14.12 30.05
CA THR A 66 -26.43 -14.64 30.89
C THR A 66 -27.24 -13.61 31.66
N GLN A 67 -26.84 -12.33 31.75
CA GLN A 67 -27.65 -11.37 32.52
C GLN A 67 -27.38 -9.87 32.32
N SER A 68 -26.73 -9.44 31.22
CA SER A 68 -26.58 -8.02 30.94
C SER A 68 -27.92 -7.46 30.45
N CYS A 69 -28.29 -7.62 29.18
CA CYS A 69 -29.61 -7.19 28.69
C CYS A 69 -30.70 -8.21 29.07
N GLY A 70 -31.82 -7.76 29.67
CA GLY A 70 -32.93 -8.64 30.07
C GLY A 70 -33.52 -9.48 28.91
N GLU A 71 -34.45 -10.39 29.21
CA GLU A 71 -35.03 -11.29 28.20
C GLU A 71 -35.62 -10.53 26.99
N ASN A 72 -35.41 -11.07 25.78
CA ASN A 72 -35.84 -10.49 24.50
C ASN A 72 -35.16 -9.15 24.13
N ALA A 73 -33.97 -8.87 24.67
CA ALA A 73 -33.11 -7.76 24.29
C ALA A 73 -31.76 -8.24 23.75
N ASN A 74 -31.20 -7.51 22.79
CA ASN A 74 -29.89 -7.77 22.20
C ASN A 74 -28.86 -6.74 22.72
N CYS A 75 -27.69 -7.22 23.16
CA CYS A 75 -26.61 -6.40 23.73
C CYS A 75 -25.63 -5.99 22.63
N THR A 76 -25.32 -4.70 22.53
CA THR A 76 -24.25 -4.19 21.65
C THR A 76 -23.20 -3.48 22.50
N ASN A 77 -21.98 -4.02 22.48
CA ASN A 77 -20.83 -3.40 23.15
C ASN A 77 -20.37 -2.19 22.34
N THR A 78 -20.05 -1.10 23.01
CA THR A 78 -19.51 0.13 22.40
C THR A 78 -18.23 0.52 23.15
N GLN A 79 -17.39 1.34 22.52
CA GLN A 79 -16.15 1.75 23.18
C GLN A 79 -16.43 2.61 24.44
N GLY A 80 -16.22 2.02 25.62
CA GLY A 80 -16.39 2.57 26.96
C GLY A 80 -17.76 2.37 27.59
N SER A 81 -18.66 1.62 26.96
CA SER A 81 -20.05 1.41 27.41
C SER A 81 -20.74 0.32 26.61
N TYR A 82 -21.98 0.00 26.95
CA TYR A 82 -22.81 -0.88 26.13
C TYR A 82 -24.25 -0.36 26.12
N TYR A 83 -25.05 -0.82 25.15
CA TYR A 83 -26.48 -0.57 25.13
C TYR A 83 -27.26 -1.81 24.71
N CYS A 84 -28.50 -1.87 25.17
CA CYS A 84 -29.47 -2.90 24.85
C CYS A 84 -30.52 -2.36 23.88
N MET A 85 -30.95 -3.18 22.93
CA MET A 85 -32.10 -2.92 22.07
C MET A 85 -33.07 -4.09 22.15
N CYS A 86 -34.38 -3.82 22.11
CA CYS A 86 -35.35 -4.91 22.07
C CYS A 86 -35.25 -5.67 20.73
N ALA A 87 -35.39 -7.00 20.80
CA ALA A 87 -35.42 -7.85 19.62
C ALA A 87 -36.64 -7.50 18.74
N PRO A 88 -36.58 -7.74 17.41
CA PRO A 88 -37.70 -7.49 16.51
C PRO A 88 -39.01 -8.10 17.03
N GLY A 89 -40.09 -7.31 17.08
CA GLY A 89 -41.38 -7.71 17.66
C GLY A 89 -41.62 -7.28 19.11
N PHE A 90 -40.63 -6.66 19.76
CA PHE A 90 -40.71 -6.15 21.12
C PHE A 90 -40.36 -4.65 21.16
N ARG A 91 -40.96 -3.91 22.09
CA ARG A 91 -40.61 -2.51 22.40
C ARG A 91 -40.21 -2.40 23.86
N SER A 92 -39.39 -1.40 24.20
CA SER A 92 -39.04 -1.13 25.59
C SER A 92 -40.24 -0.59 26.37
N SER A 93 -40.32 -0.90 27.67
CA SER A 93 -41.38 -0.41 28.57
C SER A 93 -41.44 1.11 28.67
N ASN A 94 -40.35 1.80 28.37
CA ASN A 94 -40.23 3.27 28.37
C ASN A 94 -40.25 3.91 26.97
N ASN A 95 -40.52 3.13 25.90
CA ASN A 95 -40.48 3.57 24.49
C ASN A 95 -39.14 4.18 24.01
N GLN A 96 -38.01 3.83 24.61
CA GLN A 96 -36.67 4.17 24.11
C GLN A 96 -36.10 3.05 23.22
N ASP A 97 -35.50 3.41 22.08
CA ASP A 97 -34.89 2.45 21.15
C ASP A 97 -33.59 1.81 21.71
N LYS A 98 -32.90 2.50 22.62
CA LYS A 98 -31.66 2.06 23.29
C LYS A 98 -31.76 2.29 24.79
N PHE A 99 -31.41 1.30 25.61
CA PHE A 99 -31.45 1.40 27.07
C PHE A 99 -30.29 0.64 27.73
N ILE A 100 -30.04 0.91 29.02
CA ILE A 100 -29.08 0.17 29.86
C ILE A 100 -29.82 -0.68 30.91
N THR A 101 -29.16 -1.72 31.38
CA THR A 101 -29.76 -2.86 32.11
C THR A 101 -30.25 -2.50 33.52
N ASN A 102 -29.61 -1.50 34.13
CA ASN A 102 -29.88 -1.04 35.48
C ASN A 102 -31.02 0.00 35.58
N ASP A 103 -31.65 0.36 34.47
CA ASP A 103 -32.70 1.40 34.42
C ASP A 103 -34.13 0.82 34.55
N GLY A 104 -34.26 -0.45 34.93
CA GLY A 104 -35.56 -1.13 35.12
C GLY A 104 -36.38 -1.33 33.84
N THR A 105 -35.77 -1.13 32.67
CA THR A 105 -36.43 -1.21 31.37
C THR A 105 -36.51 -2.65 30.88
N ILE A 106 -37.70 -3.10 30.49
CA ILE A 106 -37.95 -4.46 29.98
C ILE A 106 -38.54 -4.41 28.57
N CYS A 107 -38.28 -5.44 27.77
CA CYS A 107 -38.84 -5.56 26.42
C CYS A 107 -40.23 -6.24 26.47
N VAL A 108 -41.26 -5.50 26.09
CA VAL A 108 -42.65 -5.96 26.03
C VAL A 108 -43.05 -6.23 24.59
N ALA A 109 -43.74 -7.35 24.34
CA ALA A 109 -44.20 -7.71 23.00
C ALA A 109 -45.16 -6.65 22.44
N LEU A 110 -44.98 -6.31 21.16
CA LEU A 110 -45.89 -5.41 20.45
C LEU A 110 -47.22 -6.14 20.22
N SER A 111 -48.19 -5.89 21.10
CA SER A 111 -49.56 -6.37 20.90
C SER A 111 -50.25 -5.49 19.84
N PRO A 112 -50.88 -6.06 18.80
CA PRO A 112 -51.82 -5.31 17.98
C PRO A 112 -53.04 -4.89 18.83
N PRO A 113 -53.73 -3.79 18.50
CA PRO A 113 -54.88 -3.35 19.27
C PRO A 113 -56.03 -4.35 19.09
N GLY A 114 -56.29 -5.13 20.13
CA GLY A 114 -57.52 -5.89 20.29
C GLY A 114 -57.36 -7.40 20.37
N SER A 115 -57.77 -7.92 21.53
CA SER A 115 -58.17 -9.29 21.86
C SER A 115 -57.10 -10.29 22.31
N SER A 116 -57.47 -10.94 23.40
CA SER A 116 -56.73 -11.79 24.30
C SER A 116 -57.03 -13.27 24.06
N VAL A 117 -56.09 -14.11 24.51
CA VAL A 117 -56.21 -15.50 24.97
C VAL A 117 -55.84 -16.64 23.99
N HIS A 118 -54.90 -17.43 24.53
CA HIS A 118 -54.48 -18.81 24.31
C HIS A 118 -53.51 -19.19 23.19
N VAL A 119 -52.34 -19.62 23.67
CA VAL A 119 -51.26 -20.37 23.04
C VAL A 119 -51.73 -21.78 22.76
N ASP A 120 -51.63 -22.20 21.50
CA ASP A 120 -51.22 -23.56 21.12
C ASP A 120 -50.36 -23.45 19.85
N SER A 121 -49.15 -24.01 19.91
CA SER A 121 -48.26 -24.22 18.75
C SER A 121 -48.68 -25.48 17.97
N PRO A 122 -48.04 -25.84 16.85
CA PRO A 122 -47.46 -25.08 15.74
C PRO A 122 -48.12 -25.49 14.39
N VAL A 123 -47.80 -24.89 13.23
CA VAL A 123 -47.69 -25.57 11.91
C VAL A 123 -47.28 -24.61 10.77
N LYS A 124 -46.46 -25.16 9.88
CA LYS A 124 -45.89 -24.67 8.62
C LYS A 124 -46.90 -24.26 7.53
N ASN A 125 -46.41 -23.46 6.58
CA ASN A 125 -46.72 -23.41 5.13
C ASN A 125 -48.19 -23.54 4.70
N THR A 126 -48.74 -22.47 4.14
CA THR A 126 -49.00 -22.30 2.69
C THR A 126 -49.87 -21.06 2.51
N GLY A 127 -49.63 -20.34 1.41
CA GLY A 127 -50.39 -19.15 1.05
C GLY A 127 -51.83 -19.47 0.62
N VAL A 128 -52.55 -18.36 0.46
CA VAL A 128 -53.93 -18.18 -0.03
C VAL A 128 -55.01 -18.14 1.08
N GLY A 129 -55.54 -16.94 1.30
CA GLY A 129 -56.80 -16.71 1.99
C GLY A 129 -57.57 -15.56 1.33
N CYS A 130 -58.68 -15.86 0.67
CA CYS A 130 -59.69 -14.89 0.27
C CYS A 130 -60.63 -14.62 1.46
N TYR A 131 -60.98 -13.36 1.73
CA TYR A 131 -62.02 -13.03 2.71
C TYR A 131 -63.39 -12.90 2.01
N ALA A 132 -64.34 -13.74 2.42
CA ALA A 132 -65.77 -13.50 2.20
C ALA A 132 -66.32 -12.71 3.40
N ASN A 133 -67.06 -11.63 3.14
CA ASN A 133 -67.67 -10.81 4.19
C ASN A 133 -69.05 -11.38 4.54
N SER A 134 -69.19 -12.04 5.69
CA SER A 134 -70.46 -12.56 6.17
C SER A 134 -71.22 -11.53 7.01
N ARG A 135 -72.23 -10.88 6.42
CA ARG A 135 -73.46 -10.47 7.13
C ARG A 135 -74.69 -10.69 6.24
N GLY A 136 -75.53 -11.64 6.65
CA GLY A 136 -76.94 -11.77 6.23
C GLY A 136 -77.21 -12.60 4.96
N PRO A 137 -78.40 -13.23 4.84
CA PRO A 137 -78.63 -14.32 3.90
C PRO A 137 -79.05 -13.82 2.50
N SER A 138 -78.80 -14.68 1.50
CA SER A 138 -79.44 -14.78 0.16
C SER A 138 -78.73 -14.23 -1.10
N ARG A 139 -78.30 -15.21 -1.91
CA ARG A 139 -78.23 -15.33 -3.39
C ARG A 139 -77.25 -14.47 -4.24
N PRO A 140 -76.84 -15.01 -5.43
CA PRO A 140 -75.54 -14.77 -6.05
C PRO A 140 -75.60 -13.83 -7.28
N ARG A 141 -74.60 -12.96 -7.45
CA ARG A 141 -73.94 -12.61 -8.73
C ARG A 141 -73.00 -11.39 -8.61
N ASP A 142 -71.85 -11.53 -9.27
CA ASP A 142 -70.97 -10.53 -9.90
C ASP A 142 -70.13 -9.54 -9.06
N CYS A 143 -68.84 -9.47 -9.47
CA CYS A 143 -67.76 -8.46 -9.33
C CYS A 143 -66.46 -9.13 -8.85
N ILE A 144 -65.50 -9.56 -9.69
CA ILE A 144 -64.60 -8.87 -10.64
C ILE A 144 -63.62 -7.86 -10.01
N SER A 145 -62.36 -8.32 -9.98
CA SER A 145 -61.05 -7.63 -9.89
C SER A 145 -60.34 -7.67 -8.52
N CYS A 146 -59.25 -8.43 -8.48
CA CYS A 146 -58.20 -8.32 -7.46
C CYS A 146 -57.17 -7.30 -7.96
N ILE A 147 -56.90 -6.26 -7.17
CA ILE A 147 -55.76 -5.38 -7.36
C ILE A 147 -54.59 -5.98 -6.58
N GLU A 148 -53.48 -6.29 -7.28
CA GLU A 148 -52.19 -6.65 -6.68
C GLU A 148 -51.71 -5.45 -5.84
N ILE A 149 -51.63 -5.61 -4.52
CA ILE A 149 -50.91 -4.65 -3.68
C ILE A 149 -49.42 -4.98 -3.85
N VAL A 150 -48.75 -4.18 -4.69
CA VAL A 150 -47.30 -4.13 -4.80
C VAL A 150 -46.74 -3.81 -3.41
N ASN A 151 -45.95 -4.72 -2.86
CA ASN A 151 -45.15 -4.41 -1.67
C ASN A 151 -44.10 -3.36 -2.08
N PRO A 152 -44.13 -2.12 -1.54
CA PRO A 152 -43.25 -1.04 -1.99
C PRO A 152 -41.78 -1.25 -1.66
N ASP A 153 -41.46 -2.15 -0.73
CA ASP A 153 -40.11 -2.34 -0.21
C ASP A 153 -39.61 -3.77 -0.48
N CYS A 154 -39.31 -4.07 -1.75
CA CYS A 154 -38.38 -5.16 -2.05
C CYS A 154 -36.95 -4.65 -1.74
N HIS A 155 -36.45 -4.98 -0.55
CA HIS A 155 -35.03 -4.86 -0.26
C HIS A 155 -34.24 -5.75 -1.25
N LEU A 156 -33.03 -5.34 -1.66
CA LEU A 156 -32.11 -6.00 -2.63
C LEU A 156 -31.64 -7.42 -2.21
N ASP A 157 -32.57 -8.26 -1.78
CA ASP A 157 -32.37 -9.67 -1.48
C ASP A 157 -32.34 -10.50 -2.77
N ASN A 158 -31.51 -11.54 -2.77
CA ASN A 158 -31.26 -12.36 -3.96
C ASN A 158 -32.52 -13.05 -4.49
N ALA A 159 -33.48 -13.41 -3.61
CA ALA A 159 -34.73 -14.05 -4.03
C ALA A 159 -35.65 -13.09 -4.78
N CYS A 160 -35.78 -11.85 -4.28
CA CYS A 160 -36.58 -10.82 -4.95
C CYS A 160 -35.95 -10.39 -6.28
N VAL A 161 -34.62 -10.27 -6.33
CA VAL A 161 -33.88 -9.98 -7.56
C VAL A 161 -34.16 -11.05 -8.63
N ALA A 162 -34.07 -12.33 -8.27
CA ALA A 162 -34.33 -13.44 -9.19
C ALA A 162 -35.78 -13.48 -9.68
N GLU A 163 -36.76 -13.20 -8.80
CA GLU A 163 -38.18 -13.17 -9.18
C GLU A 163 -38.48 -12.03 -10.17
N ASN A 164 -37.95 -10.83 -9.93
CA ASN A 164 -38.19 -9.70 -10.81
C ASN A 164 -37.46 -9.85 -12.17
N ILE A 165 -36.28 -10.46 -12.18
CA ILE A 165 -35.60 -10.89 -13.41
C ILE A 165 -36.51 -11.84 -14.20
N ASN A 166 -37.03 -12.91 -13.57
CA ASN A 166 -37.91 -13.88 -14.23
C ASN A 166 -39.20 -13.23 -14.74
N LYS A 167 -39.81 -12.31 -13.98
CA LYS A 167 -40.99 -11.55 -14.40
C LYS A 167 -40.70 -10.65 -15.60
N THR A 168 -39.50 -10.09 -15.69
CA THR A 168 -39.10 -9.23 -16.82
C THR A 168 -38.76 -10.06 -18.05
N LEU A 169 -38.01 -11.15 -17.88
CA LEU A 169 -37.69 -12.10 -18.95
C LEU A 169 -38.96 -12.70 -19.57
N THR A 170 -39.93 -13.12 -18.77
CA THR A 170 -41.19 -13.71 -19.27
C THR A 170 -41.99 -12.72 -20.12
N LYS A 171 -42.03 -11.43 -19.77
CA LYS A 171 -42.68 -10.39 -20.58
C LYS A 171 -42.01 -10.21 -21.95
N ILE A 172 -40.69 -10.31 -21.98
CA ILE A 172 -39.88 -9.97 -23.15
C ILE A 172 -39.66 -11.18 -24.08
N ARG A 173 -39.77 -12.40 -23.55
CA ARG A 173 -39.53 -13.67 -24.27
C ARG A 173 -40.37 -13.85 -25.55
N HIS A 174 -41.51 -13.17 -25.67
CA HIS A 174 -42.38 -13.24 -26.85
C HIS A 174 -41.87 -12.42 -28.05
N ILE A 175 -40.82 -11.61 -27.87
CA ILE A 175 -40.27 -10.77 -28.94
C ILE A 175 -39.13 -11.53 -29.64
N GLU A 176 -39.42 -12.08 -30.82
CA GLU A 176 -38.44 -12.86 -31.61
C GLU A 176 -37.53 -11.98 -32.48
N GLU A 177 -37.96 -10.76 -32.81
CA GLU A 177 -37.18 -9.85 -33.66
C GLU A 177 -36.13 -9.07 -32.84
N PRO A 178 -34.82 -9.17 -33.16
CA PRO A 178 -33.74 -8.52 -32.39
C PRO A 178 -33.92 -7.01 -32.22
N VAL A 179 -34.34 -6.29 -33.28
CA VAL A 179 -34.50 -4.84 -33.23
C VAL A 179 -35.72 -4.44 -32.41
N ALA A 180 -36.83 -5.17 -32.50
CA ALA A 180 -38.02 -4.92 -31.69
C ALA A 180 -37.74 -5.14 -30.20
N LEU A 181 -36.97 -6.18 -29.87
CA LEU A 181 -36.52 -6.46 -28.52
C LEU A 181 -35.71 -5.28 -27.95
N LEU A 182 -34.70 -4.83 -28.69
CA LEU A 182 -33.85 -3.71 -28.27
C LEU A 182 -34.64 -2.42 -28.10
N ARG A 183 -35.59 -2.13 -29.00
CA ARG A 183 -36.47 -0.96 -28.87
C ARG A 183 -37.34 -1.00 -27.62
N GLU A 184 -37.84 -2.16 -27.23
CA GLU A 184 -38.64 -2.30 -26.01
C GLU A 184 -37.78 -2.05 -24.76
N VAL A 185 -36.57 -2.61 -24.71
CA VAL A 185 -35.61 -2.35 -23.62
C VAL A 185 -35.19 -0.87 -23.60
N TYR A 186 -34.91 -0.28 -24.76
CA TYR A 186 -34.60 1.15 -24.89
C TYR A 186 -35.74 2.01 -24.35
N ARG A 187 -36.99 1.73 -24.74
CA ARG A 187 -38.14 2.54 -24.32
C ARG A 187 -38.41 2.44 -22.82
N ASN A 188 -38.18 1.26 -22.23
CA ASN A 188 -38.36 1.06 -20.80
C ASN A 188 -37.19 1.59 -19.95
N SER A 189 -36.00 1.76 -20.54
CA SER A 189 -34.82 2.36 -19.88
C SER A 189 -34.76 3.89 -19.96
N LEU A 190 -35.69 4.55 -20.65
CA LEU A 190 -35.82 6.01 -20.66
C LEU A 190 -36.51 6.58 -19.40
N LYS A 191 -37.18 5.74 -18.60
CA LYS A 191 -37.83 6.13 -17.35
C LYS A 191 -36.80 6.16 -16.21
N ASP A 192 -37.14 6.80 -15.09
CA ASP A 192 -36.31 6.77 -13.88
C ASP A 192 -36.02 5.32 -13.46
N LEU A 193 -34.80 4.87 -13.72
CA LEU A 193 -34.36 3.51 -13.47
C LEU A 193 -34.18 3.29 -11.96
N SER A 194 -34.78 2.23 -11.43
CA SER A 194 -34.44 1.72 -10.10
C SER A 194 -33.18 0.83 -10.17
N PRO A 195 -32.48 0.60 -9.05
CA PRO A 195 -31.35 -0.35 -9.01
C PRO A 195 -31.75 -1.75 -9.47
N MET A 196 -33.00 -2.15 -9.21
CA MET A 196 -33.57 -3.42 -9.64
C MET A 196 -33.79 -3.47 -11.17
N ASP A 197 -34.18 -2.36 -11.80
CA ASP A 197 -34.34 -2.27 -13.25
C ASP A 197 -33.01 -2.42 -13.97
N ILE A 198 -31.93 -1.79 -13.46
CA ILE A 198 -30.59 -1.94 -14.02
C ILE A 198 -30.15 -3.40 -14.02
N ILE A 199 -30.35 -4.10 -12.90
CA ILE A 199 -30.04 -5.53 -12.77
C ILE A 199 -30.86 -6.35 -13.77
N ALA A 200 -32.19 -6.15 -13.79
CA ALA A 200 -33.11 -6.92 -14.62
C ALA A 200 -32.85 -6.74 -16.11
N TYR A 201 -32.68 -5.50 -16.59
CA TYR A 201 -32.43 -5.25 -18.01
C TYR A 201 -31.03 -5.66 -18.45
N THR A 202 -30.02 -5.57 -17.58
CA THR A 202 -28.69 -6.14 -17.85
C THR A 202 -28.78 -7.65 -18.05
N GLU A 203 -29.59 -8.34 -17.24
CA GLU A 203 -29.83 -9.77 -17.38
C GLU A 203 -30.55 -10.12 -18.69
N VAL A 204 -31.61 -9.36 -19.01
CA VAL A 204 -32.36 -9.52 -20.27
C VAL A 204 -31.43 -9.37 -21.48
N LEU A 205 -30.55 -8.37 -21.49
CA LEU A 205 -29.59 -8.17 -22.58
C LEU A 205 -28.59 -9.33 -22.69
N ALA A 206 -28.12 -9.85 -21.55
CA ALA A 206 -27.19 -10.98 -21.51
C ALA A 206 -27.82 -12.26 -22.06
N GLU A 207 -29.01 -12.62 -21.57
CA GLU A 207 -29.78 -13.80 -22.02
C GLU A 207 -30.22 -13.69 -23.48
N SER A 208 -30.45 -12.46 -23.96
CA SER A 208 -30.86 -12.23 -25.36
C SER A 208 -29.69 -12.10 -26.33
N SER A 209 -28.45 -12.01 -25.85
CA SER A 209 -27.25 -11.88 -26.70
C SER A 209 -27.14 -12.93 -27.82
N PRO A 210 -27.49 -14.22 -27.60
CA PRO A 210 -27.56 -15.20 -28.68
C PRO A 210 -28.59 -14.89 -29.76
N LEU A 211 -29.75 -14.35 -29.39
CA LEU A 211 -30.81 -13.97 -30.33
C LEU A 211 -30.37 -12.82 -31.23
N LEU A 212 -29.61 -11.85 -30.68
CA LEU A 212 -29.11 -10.70 -31.44
C LEU A 212 -28.20 -11.10 -32.61
N GLY A 213 -27.52 -12.24 -32.50
CA GLY A 213 -26.69 -12.80 -33.58
C GLY A 213 -27.46 -13.60 -34.63
N TYR A 214 -28.73 -13.94 -34.41
CA TYR A 214 -29.50 -14.78 -35.33
C TYR A 214 -30.20 -13.94 -36.41
N MET A 215 -29.87 -14.17 -37.69
CA MET A 215 -30.52 -13.48 -38.82
C MET A 215 -30.96 -14.44 -39.93
N ASN A 216 -32.27 -14.47 -40.19
CA ASN A 216 -32.92 -15.38 -41.14
C ASN A 216 -33.18 -14.75 -42.53
N SER A 217 -32.38 -13.75 -42.93
CA SER A 217 -32.58 -12.94 -44.15
C SER A 217 -31.63 -13.33 -45.30
N SER A 218 -31.95 -12.86 -46.51
CA SER A 218 -31.11 -13.03 -47.70
C SER A 218 -29.78 -12.28 -47.60
N ASN A 219 -28.77 -12.72 -48.34
CA ASN A 219 -27.38 -12.24 -48.26
C ASN A 219 -27.21 -10.70 -48.31
N SER A 220 -27.99 -9.97 -49.12
CA SER A 220 -27.88 -8.49 -49.17
C SER A 220 -28.64 -7.75 -48.06
N ALA A 221 -29.63 -8.39 -47.43
CA ALA A 221 -30.40 -7.80 -46.33
C ALA A 221 -29.72 -8.00 -44.97
N LYS A 222 -28.77 -8.95 -44.88
CA LYS A 222 -28.00 -9.23 -43.65
C LYS A 222 -27.14 -8.05 -43.20
N ASP A 223 -26.44 -7.38 -44.11
CA ASP A 223 -25.58 -6.25 -43.76
C ASP A 223 -26.42 -5.06 -43.24
N THR A 224 -27.53 -4.72 -43.91
CA THR A 224 -28.44 -3.65 -43.48
C THR A 224 -29.12 -3.95 -42.14
N SER A 225 -29.57 -5.19 -41.96
CA SER A 225 -30.16 -5.64 -40.70
C SER A 225 -29.14 -5.60 -39.56
N SER A 226 -27.91 -6.06 -39.79
CA SER A 226 -26.82 -6.04 -38.80
C SER A 226 -26.46 -4.61 -38.38
N ASN A 227 -26.37 -3.69 -39.34
CA ASN A 227 -26.17 -2.26 -39.07
C ASN A 227 -27.30 -1.70 -38.19
N SER A 228 -28.56 -1.98 -38.53
CA SER A 228 -29.71 -1.52 -37.75
C SER A 228 -29.71 -2.10 -36.34
N THR A 229 -29.38 -3.38 -36.17
CA THR A 229 -29.29 -4.03 -34.86
C THR A 229 -28.16 -3.43 -34.03
N LEU A 230 -26.98 -3.19 -34.60
CA LEU A 230 -25.86 -2.55 -33.88
C LEU A 230 -26.19 -1.11 -33.46
N THR A 231 -26.79 -0.32 -34.33
CA THR A 231 -27.20 1.06 -33.99
C THR A 231 -28.21 1.07 -32.85
N GLU A 232 -29.23 0.21 -32.88
CA GLU A 232 -30.24 0.14 -31.81
C GLU A 232 -29.64 -0.41 -30.50
N PHE A 233 -28.71 -1.37 -30.60
CA PHE A 233 -28.03 -1.95 -29.46
C PHE A 233 -27.19 -0.92 -28.71
N VAL A 234 -26.40 -0.13 -29.44
CA VAL A 234 -25.56 0.93 -28.85
C VAL A 234 -26.41 2.01 -28.19
N LYS A 235 -27.52 2.41 -28.81
CA LYS A 235 -28.50 3.33 -28.19
C LYS A 235 -29.08 2.78 -26.90
N THR A 236 -29.43 1.49 -26.89
CA THR A 236 -29.96 0.80 -25.71
C THR A 236 -28.93 0.76 -24.59
N LEU A 237 -27.69 0.38 -24.89
CA LEU A 237 -26.60 0.36 -23.91
C LEU A 237 -26.28 1.75 -23.35
N ASN A 238 -26.36 2.80 -24.18
CA ASN A 238 -26.09 4.17 -23.77
C ASN A 238 -26.93 4.59 -22.55
N ASN A 239 -28.19 4.15 -22.47
CA ASN A 239 -29.08 4.47 -21.35
C ASN A 239 -28.58 3.91 -20.01
N PHE A 240 -27.71 2.89 -19.98
CA PHE A 240 -27.18 2.30 -18.74
C PHE A 240 -25.80 2.82 -18.34
N VAL A 241 -25.08 3.47 -19.26
CA VAL A 241 -23.70 3.97 -19.06
C VAL A 241 -23.60 5.48 -19.01
N GLN A 242 -24.72 6.18 -19.24
CA GLN A 242 -24.82 7.63 -19.08
C GLN A 242 -24.55 8.07 -17.65
N LYS A 243 -23.92 9.24 -17.50
CA LYS A 243 -23.53 9.79 -16.20
C LYS A 243 -24.71 9.96 -15.23
N ASP A 244 -25.91 10.25 -15.72
CA ASP A 244 -27.10 10.44 -14.88
C ASP A 244 -27.52 9.14 -14.16
N THR A 245 -27.22 7.98 -14.75
CA THR A 245 -27.51 6.67 -14.15
C THR A 245 -26.54 6.27 -13.03
N PHE A 246 -25.44 7.01 -12.83
CA PHE A 246 -24.43 6.64 -11.82
C PHE A 246 -25.02 6.72 -10.41
N THR A 247 -25.95 7.66 -10.19
CA THR A 247 -26.71 7.77 -8.94
C THR A 247 -27.53 6.54 -8.62
N VAL A 248 -27.91 5.75 -9.63
CA VAL A 248 -28.65 4.49 -9.47
C VAL A 248 -27.68 3.34 -9.24
N TRP A 249 -26.56 3.30 -9.98
CA TRP A 249 -25.49 2.32 -9.77
C TRP A 249 -24.88 2.42 -8.36
N ASP A 250 -24.73 3.63 -7.82
CA ASP A 250 -24.18 3.88 -6.48
C ASP A 250 -25.14 3.48 -5.33
N LYS A 251 -26.42 3.19 -5.63
CA LYS A 251 -27.35 2.60 -4.65
C LYS A 251 -27.14 1.09 -4.48
N LEU A 252 -26.41 0.43 -5.38
CA LEU A 252 -26.06 -0.98 -5.27
C LEU A 252 -24.84 -1.16 -4.36
N SER A 253 -24.75 -2.29 -3.67
CA SER A 253 -23.52 -2.67 -2.98
C SER A 253 -22.34 -2.77 -3.96
N THR A 254 -21.12 -2.47 -3.53
CA THR A 254 -19.92 -2.49 -4.38
C THR A 254 -19.76 -3.80 -5.15
N ASN A 255 -20.03 -4.95 -4.52
CA ASN A 255 -20.00 -6.26 -5.17
C ASN A 255 -21.08 -6.42 -6.25
N GLN A 256 -22.33 -6.03 -5.97
CA GLN A 256 -23.42 -6.09 -6.96
C GLN A 256 -23.17 -5.14 -8.13
N ARG A 257 -22.73 -3.90 -7.84
CA ARG A 257 -22.38 -2.89 -8.85
C ARG A 257 -21.31 -3.44 -9.80
N ILE A 258 -20.20 -3.95 -9.27
CA ILE A 258 -19.09 -4.50 -10.06
C ILE A 258 -19.56 -5.71 -10.89
N THR A 259 -20.33 -6.62 -10.30
CA THR A 259 -20.81 -7.84 -10.98
C THR A 259 -21.71 -7.50 -12.17
N HIS A 260 -22.73 -6.67 -11.97
CA HIS A 260 -23.66 -6.32 -13.04
C HIS A 260 -23.05 -5.38 -14.08
N LEU A 261 -22.17 -4.46 -13.67
CA LEU A 261 -21.43 -3.63 -14.61
C LEU A 261 -20.47 -4.46 -15.49
N THR A 262 -19.77 -5.43 -14.90
CA THR A 262 -18.92 -6.39 -15.63
C THR A 262 -19.76 -7.22 -16.61
N LYS A 263 -20.94 -7.69 -16.17
CA LYS A 263 -21.87 -8.42 -17.04
C LYS A 263 -22.37 -7.57 -18.21
N LEU A 264 -22.62 -6.27 -18.00
CA LEU A 264 -23.04 -5.34 -19.05
C LEU A 264 -21.95 -5.17 -20.12
N ILE A 265 -20.70 -4.88 -19.73
CA ILE A 265 -19.59 -4.71 -20.67
C ILE A 265 -19.25 -6.03 -21.40
N HIS A 266 -19.31 -7.16 -20.71
CA HIS A 266 -19.14 -8.49 -21.31
C HIS A 266 -20.23 -8.78 -22.36
N THR A 267 -21.49 -8.48 -22.02
CA THR A 267 -22.62 -8.64 -22.93
C THR A 267 -22.48 -7.75 -24.17
N ALA A 268 -22.03 -6.51 -23.99
CA ALA A 268 -21.76 -5.57 -25.07
C ALA A 268 -20.71 -6.11 -26.05
N GLU A 269 -19.61 -6.66 -25.54
CA GLU A 269 -18.56 -7.31 -26.33
C GLU A 269 -19.12 -8.52 -27.10
N GLN A 270 -19.78 -9.45 -26.41
CA GLN A 270 -20.27 -10.70 -27.01
C GLN A 270 -21.35 -10.45 -28.07
N ALA A 271 -22.33 -9.60 -27.78
CA ALA A 271 -23.39 -9.26 -28.73
C ALA A 271 -22.81 -8.56 -29.97
N THR A 272 -21.89 -7.61 -29.77
CA THR A 272 -21.25 -6.89 -30.89
C THR A 272 -20.49 -7.84 -31.80
N LEU A 273 -19.71 -8.77 -31.24
CA LEU A 273 -18.99 -9.76 -32.04
C LEU A 273 -19.94 -10.66 -32.82
N ARG A 274 -21.00 -11.17 -32.18
CA ARG A 274 -21.99 -12.05 -32.83
C ARG A 274 -22.73 -11.35 -33.96
N ILE A 275 -23.15 -10.10 -33.77
CA ILE A 275 -23.80 -9.32 -34.84
C ILE A 275 -22.81 -9.03 -35.96
N SER A 276 -21.55 -8.70 -35.62
CA SER A 276 -20.50 -8.40 -36.62
C SER A 276 -20.09 -9.61 -37.46
N GLN A 277 -20.31 -10.84 -36.99
CA GLN A 277 -20.07 -12.05 -37.78
C GLN A 277 -21.10 -12.25 -38.91
N ASN A 278 -22.25 -11.55 -38.87
CA ASN A 278 -23.28 -11.68 -39.90
C ASN A 278 -22.98 -10.87 -41.17
N PHE A 279 -22.00 -9.96 -41.13
CA PHE A 279 -21.57 -9.23 -42.31
C PHE A 279 -20.99 -10.20 -43.35
N GLN A 280 -21.32 -9.97 -44.61
CA GLN A 280 -20.81 -10.81 -45.71
C GLN A 280 -19.72 -10.14 -46.53
N LYS A 281 -19.78 -8.81 -46.63
CA LYS A 281 -18.80 -8.00 -47.37
C LYS A 281 -17.85 -7.33 -46.41
N THR A 282 -16.62 -7.10 -46.87
CA THR A 282 -15.65 -6.26 -46.16
C THR A 282 -16.29 -4.90 -45.85
N THR A 283 -16.56 -4.64 -44.57
CA THR A 283 -17.38 -3.52 -44.11
C THR A 283 -16.72 -2.89 -42.89
N GLN A 284 -16.73 -1.55 -42.87
CA GLN A 284 -16.45 -0.77 -41.68
C GLN A 284 -17.78 -0.17 -41.21
N PHE A 285 -18.13 -0.39 -39.95
CA PHE A 285 -19.31 0.16 -39.31
C PHE A 285 -18.90 0.98 -38.09
N ASP A 286 -19.48 2.17 -37.95
CA ASP A 286 -19.34 3.00 -36.75
C ASP A 286 -20.67 3.62 -36.36
N THR A 287 -20.91 3.68 -35.06
CA THR A 287 -22.07 4.33 -34.47
C THR A 287 -21.66 4.93 -33.13
N ASN A 288 -22.15 6.14 -32.85
CA ASN A 288 -21.85 6.86 -31.62
C ASN A 288 -23.15 7.21 -30.88
N SER A 289 -23.02 7.38 -29.57
CA SER A 289 -24.03 7.91 -28.66
C SER A 289 -23.32 8.82 -27.64
N SER A 290 -23.99 9.27 -26.58
CA SER A 290 -23.42 10.28 -25.69
C SER A 290 -22.20 9.77 -24.90
N ASP A 291 -22.28 8.56 -24.35
CA ASP A 291 -21.26 7.98 -23.47
C ASP A 291 -20.69 6.65 -23.96
N ILE A 292 -21.22 6.11 -25.06
CA ILE A 292 -20.72 4.90 -25.72
C ILE A 292 -20.51 5.15 -27.22
N ALA A 293 -19.43 4.59 -27.75
CA ALA A 293 -19.21 4.53 -29.19
C ALA A 293 -18.75 3.12 -29.58
N LEU A 294 -19.17 2.68 -30.76
CA LEU A 294 -18.85 1.37 -31.31
C LEU A 294 -18.25 1.54 -32.70
N LYS A 295 -17.17 0.81 -32.96
CA LYS A 295 -16.59 0.70 -34.30
C LYS A 295 -16.24 -0.76 -34.58
N ALA A 296 -16.82 -1.31 -35.65
CA ALA A 296 -16.61 -2.69 -36.05
C ALA A 296 -16.00 -2.76 -37.46
N PHE A 297 -15.10 -3.71 -37.66
CA PHE A 297 -14.50 -4.02 -38.95
C PHE A 297 -14.76 -5.49 -39.24
N PHE A 298 -15.27 -5.78 -40.43
CA PHE A 298 -15.39 -7.13 -40.94
C PHE A 298 -14.59 -7.22 -42.24
N PHE A 299 -13.77 -8.26 -42.37
CA PHE A 299 -12.96 -8.50 -43.57
C PHE A 299 -12.61 -9.97 -43.73
N ASP A 300 -12.34 -10.37 -44.98
CA ASP A 300 -11.88 -11.72 -45.30
C ASP A 300 -10.35 -11.89 -45.08
N SER A 301 -9.90 -13.13 -45.24
CA SER A 301 -8.49 -13.51 -45.12
C SER A 301 -7.54 -12.84 -46.14
N HIS A 302 -8.03 -12.37 -47.29
CA HIS A 302 -7.21 -11.72 -48.32
C HIS A 302 -6.92 -10.27 -47.97
N HIS A 303 -7.84 -9.58 -47.31
CA HIS A 303 -7.72 -8.16 -46.97
C HIS A 303 -7.01 -7.89 -45.63
N ILE A 304 -6.65 -8.93 -44.86
CA ILE A 304 -5.98 -8.82 -43.54
C ILE A 304 -4.76 -7.90 -43.55
N LYS A 305 -3.94 -7.90 -44.61
CA LYS A 305 -2.69 -7.11 -44.66
C LYS A 305 -2.91 -5.62 -44.94
N TYR A 306 -4.04 -5.25 -45.55
CA TYR A 306 -4.28 -3.90 -46.05
C TYR A 306 -5.20 -3.09 -45.13
N ILE A 307 -5.89 -3.74 -44.20
CA ILE A 307 -6.81 -3.11 -43.26
C ILE A 307 -6.06 -2.91 -41.93
N HIS A 308 -6.12 -1.68 -41.40
CA HIS A 308 -5.56 -1.33 -40.10
C HIS A 308 -6.70 -0.89 -39.17
N PRO A 309 -7.33 -1.83 -38.45
CA PRO A 309 -8.43 -1.50 -37.55
C PRO A 309 -7.95 -0.55 -36.46
N HIS A 310 -8.65 0.56 -36.32
CA HIS A 310 -8.36 1.59 -35.34
C HIS A 310 -9.63 2.34 -34.96
N MET A 311 -9.65 2.89 -33.75
CA MET A 311 -10.71 3.76 -33.25
C MET A 311 -10.10 4.99 -32.63
N ASN A 312 -10.65 6.16 -32.97
CA ASN A 312 -10.29 7.45 -32.40
C ASN A 312 -11.57 8.15 -31.95
N MET A 313 -11.66 8.51 -30.67
CA MET A 313 -12.80 9.22 -30.07
C MET A 313 -12.29 10.15 -28.97
N ASP A 314 -12.75 11.41 -28.95
CA ASP A 314 -12.45 12.39 -27.89
C ASP A 314 -10.94 12.55 -27.54
N GLY A 315 -10.03 12.31 -28.48
CA GLY A 315 -8.57 12.37 -28.27
C GLY A 315 -7.94 11.02 -27.89
N ASP A 316 -8.77 10.03 -27.58
CA ASP A 316 -8.37 8.67 -27.27
C ASP A 316 -8.23 7.84 -28.54
N ASN A 317 -7.18 7.02 -28.63
CA ASN A 317 -6.86 6.25 -29.82
C ASN A 317 -6.43 4.82 -29.46
N ILE A 318 -6.98 3.83 -30.15
CA ILE A 318 -6.53 2.44 -30.09
C ILE A 318 -6.29 1.93 -31.51
N LYS A 319 -5.16 1.23 -31.70
CA LYS A 319 -4.77 0.65 -32.98
C LYS A 319 -4.23 -0.76 -32.79
N ILE A 320 -4.53 -1.62 -33.77
CA ILE A 320 -3.98 -2.95 -33.87
C ILE A 320 -3.30 -3.16 -35.22
N PHE A 321 -2.26 -3.98 -35.22
CA PHE A 321 -1.56 -4.39 -36.42
C PHE A 321 -1.85 -5.88 -36.65
N PRO A 322 -2.67 -6.23 -37.65
CA PRO A 322 -2.99 -7.61 -37.94
C PRO A 322 -1.76 -8.34 -38.50
N LYS A 323 -1.51 -9.57 -38.01
CA LYS A 323 -0.54 -10.48 -38.60
C LYS A 323 -1.23 -11.78 -38.99
N ARG A 324 -1.15 -12.13 -40.27
CA ARG A 324 -1.66 -13.41 -40.79
C ARG A 324 -0.69 -14.53 -40.41
N LYS A 325 -1.19 -15.60 -39.78
CA LYS A 325 -0.39 -16.78 -39.47
C LYS A 325 -0.09 -17.57 -40.75
N THR A 326 1.18 -17.80 -41.07
CA THR A 326 1.65 -18.34 -42.36
C THR A 326 1.40 -19.84 -42.59
N ALA A 327 0.74 -20.52 -41.66
CA ALA A 327 0.67 -21.99 -41.64
C ALA A 327 -0.50 -22.59 -42.45
N TYR A 328 -1.52 -21.82 -42.84
CA TYR A 328 -2.69 -22.35 -43.58
C TYR A 328 -3.29 -21.32 -44.56
N ASP A 329 -3.38 -21.69 -45.84
CA ASP A 329 -4.14 -20.97 -46.87
C ASP A 329 -5.65 -21.30 -46.81
N SER A 330 -6.23 -21.25 -45.61
CA SER A 330 -7.67 -21.38 -45.43
C SER A 330 -8.35 -20.02 -45.65
N ASN A 331 -9.31 -19.97 -46.59
CA ASN A 331 -10.26 -18.85 -46.67
C ASN A 331 -10.99 -18.73 -45.32
N GLY A 332 -11.11 -17.51 -44.82
CA GLY A 332 -11.79 -17.25 -43.56
C GLY A 332 -12.19 -15.79 -43.41
N SER A 333 -12.92 -15.50 -42.34
CA SER A 333 -13.41 -14.16 -42.01
C SER A 333 -12.94 -13.72 -40.63
N VAL A 334 -12.76 -12.41 -40.47
CA VAL A 334 -12.33 -11.77 -39.23
C VAL A 334 -13.28 -10.62 -38.94
N ALA A 335 -13.78 -10.57 -37.71
CA ALA A 335 -14.52 -9.46 -37.14
C ALA A 335 -13.70 -8.85 -36.00
N VAL A 336 -13.49 -7.54 -36.05
CA VAL A 336 -12.83 -6.74 -35.01
C VAL A 336 -13.82 -5.72 -34.50
N ALA A 337 -14.06 -5.69 -33.20
CA ALA A 337 -14.97 -4.75 -32.56
C ALA A 337 -14.23 -3.90 -31.53
N PHE A 338 -14.48 -2.60 -31.56
CA PHE A 338 -14.05 -1.64 -30.55
C PHE A 338 -15.28 -1.05 -29.87
N LEU A 339 -15.29 -1.05 -28.54
CA LEU A 339 -16.26 -0.29 -27.74
C LEU A 339 -15.50 0.72 -26.90
N TYR A 340 -15.99 1.95 -26.90
CA TYR A 340 -15.47 3.07 -26.11
C TYR A 340 -16.54 3.52 -25.13
N TYR A 341 -16.18 3.62 -23.86
CA TYR A 341 -17.04 4.10 -22.79
C TYR A 341 -16.42 5.33 -22.16
N LYS A 342 -17.10 6.46 -22.30
CA LYS A 342 -16.60 7.78 -21.90
C LYS A 342 -16.51 7.92 -20.38
N SER A 343 -17.55 7.49 -19.66
CA SER A 343 -17.75 7.91 -18.27
C SER A 343 -17.69 6.77 -17.25
N ILE A 344 -17.72 5.49 -17.63
CA ILE A 344 -17.96 4.37 -16.68
C ILE A 344 -16.80 4.06 -15.71
N GLY A 345 -15.61 4.61 -15.95
CA GLY A 345 -14.40 4.32 -15.16
C GLY A 345 -14.58 4.41 -13.64
N PRO A 346 -15.20 5.48 -13.08
CA PRO A 346 -15.42 5.62 -11.64
C PRO A 346 -16.32 4.54 -11.02
N LEU A 347 -17.23 3.92 -11.78
CA LEU A 347 -18.12 2.88 -11.26
C LEU A 347 -17.37 1.58 -10.90
N PHE A 348 -16.18 1.37 -11.48
CA PHE A 348 -15.28 0.26 -11.14
C PHE A 348 -14.35 0.56 -9.96
N SER A 349 -14.40 1.77 -9.40
CA SER A 349 -13.62 2.09 -8.21
C SER A 349 -14.33 1.62 -6.94
N SER A 350 -13.56 1.10 -5.98
CA SER A 350 -14.08 0.80 -4.64
C SER A 350 -14.39 2.13 -3.96
N SER A 351 -15.67 2.39 -3.72
CA SER A 351 -16.14 3.64 -3.11
C SER A 351 -16.96 3.30 -1.87
N ASP A 352 -16.35 2.62 -0.91
CA ASP A 352 -17.00 2.44 0.38
C ASP A 352 -16.61 3.63 1.30
N ASN A 353 -17.59 4.51 1.49
CA ASN A 353 -17.80 5.40 2.65
C ASN A 353 -17.12 6.79 2.67
N LEU A 354 -17.79 7.74 1.99
CA LEU A 354 -17.96 9.11 2.49
C LEU A 354 -18.91 9.05 3.71
N LEU A 355 -18.37 8.79 4.90
CA LEU A 355 -18.86 9.08 6.27
C LEU A 355 -18.45 7.97 7.24
N GLU A 356 -17.19 7.99 7.70
CA GLU A 356 -16.78 7.65 9.08
C GLU A 356 -15.26 7.84 9.23
N PRO A 357 -14.77 8.79 10.05
CA PRO A 357 -13.35 8.92 10.33
C PRO A 357 -12.99 8.11 11.59
N GLN A 358 -12.83 6.79 11.47
CA GLN A 358 -12.23 5.98 12.55
C GLN A 358 -11.32 4.87 12.00
N SER A 359 -10.16 4.73 12.66
CA SER A 359 -9.06 3.78 12.45
C SER A 359 -8.04 4.08 11.33
N TYR A 360 -6.94 4.71 11.75
CA TYR A 360 -5.65 4.60 11.11
C TYR A 360 -5.18 3.14 11.23
N ASP A 361 -5.31 2.34 10.17
CA ASP A 361 -4.36 1.29 9.76
C ASP A 361 -4.97 0.39 8.67
N LYS A 362 -4.96 0.89 7.44
CA LYS A 362 -4.87 0.17 6.15
C LYS A 362 -5.20 1.19 5.05
N ALA A 363 -4.20 1.93 4.59
CA ALA A 363 -4.33 2.63 3.33
C ALA A 363 -4.32 1.57 2.21
N GLU A 364 -5.48 1.00 1.90
CA GLU A 364 -5.68 0.35 0.61
C GLU A 364 -5.31 1.38 -0.46
N GLU A 365 -4.38 1.03 -1.35
CA GLU A 365 -4.00 1.87 -2.48
C GLU A 365 -5.27 2.22 -3.26
N GLU A 366 -5.74 3.47 -3.13
CA GLU A 366 -6.97 3.91 -3.80
C GLU A 366 -6.70 4.04 -5.31
N ARG A 367 -6.79 2.91 -6.03
CA ARG A 367 -6.62 2.84 -7.49
C ARG A 367 -7.89 3.37 -8.13
N ARG A 368 -7.82 4.60 -8.63
CA ARG A 368 -8.93 5.24 -9.33
C ARG A 368 -8.67 5.24 -10.84
N VAL A 369 -9.70 4.90 -11.61
CA VAL A 369 -9.65 5.00 -13.07
C VAL A 369 -9.72 6.49 -13.44
N ILE A 370 -8.73 6.97 -14.20
CA ILE A 370 -8.60 8.39 -14.59
C ILE A 370 -8.73 8.61 -16.11
N SER A 371 -9.17 7.60 -16.85
CA SER A 371 -9.45 7.68 -18.27
C SER A 371 -10.84 7.14 -18.60
N SER A 372 -11.23 7.27 -19.86
CA SER A 372 -12.26 6.43 -20.46
C SER A 372 -11.87 4.95 -20.39
N VAL A 373 -12.84 4.06 -20.63
CA VAL A 373 -12.60 2.62 -20.78
C VAL A 373 -12.74 2.26 -22.24
N ILE A 374 -11.73 1.63 -22.83
CA ILE A 374 -11.76 1.17 -24.22
C ILE A 374 -11.57 -0.33 -24.28
N SER A 375 -12.40 -1.03 -25.04
CA SER A 375 -12.28 -2.47 -25.23
C SER A 375 -12.04 -2.80 -26.70
N LEU A 376 -11.37 -3.92 -26.90
CA LEU A 376 -11.07 -4.49 -28.21
C LEU A 376 -11.34 -5.98 -28.14
N SER A 377 -12.11 -6.46 -29.11
CA SER A 377 -12.49 -7.86 -29.22
C SER A 377 -12.33 -8.33 -30.65
N ILE A 378 -11.83 -9.55 -30.83
CA ILE A 378 -11.55 -10.11 -32.15
C ILE A 378 -12.14 -11.51 -32.22
N SER A 379 -12.89 -11.76 -33.29
CA SER A 379 -13.36 -13.09 -33.64
C SER A 379 -12.84 -13.44 -35.03
N SER A 380 -12.31 -14.65 -35.18
CA SER A 380 -11.91 -15.17 -36.49
C SER A 380 -12.43 -16.57 -36.72
N ASN A 381 -12.78 -16.88 -37.97
CA ASN A 381 -13.20 -18.20 -38.41
C ASN A 381 -12.35 -18.61 -39.62
N PRO A 382 -11.41 -19.58 -39.49
CA PRO A 382 -11.09 -20.36 -38.28
C PRO A 382 -10.35 -19.52 -37.19
N PRO A 383 -10.43 -19.89 -35.90
CA PRO A 383 -9.84 -19.12 -34.78
C PRO A 383 -8.32 -18.90 -34.88
N THR A 384 -7.62 -19.75 -35.62
CA THR A 384 -6.16 -19.70 -35.81
C THR A 384 -5.72 -18.72 -36.88
N LEU A 385 -6.66 -18.08 -37.60
CA LEU A 385 -6.40 -17.21 -38.74
C LEU A 385 -5.71 -15.90 -38.34
N TYR A 386 -6.05 -15.37 -37.16
CA TYR A 386 -5.64 -14.05 -36.71
C TYR A 386 -4.67 -14.14 -35.53
N GLU A 387 -3.44 -13.63 -35.70
CA GLU A 387 -2.45 -13.54 -34.63
C GLU A 387 -2.34 -12.11 -34.13
N LEU A 388 -2.61 -11.92 -32.83
CA LEU A 388 -2.44 -10.63 -32.16
C LEU A 388 -0.98 -10.45 -31.75
N GLU A 389 -0.33 -9.38 -32.24
CA GLU A 389 1.03 -9.04 -31.81
C GLU A 389 1.01 -8.24 -30.50
N LYS A 390 0.69 -6.94 -30.57
CA LYS A 390 0.48 -6.08 -29.40
C LYS A 390 -0.56 -5.00 -29.72
N VAL A 391 -1.43 -4.72 -28.75
CA VAL A 391 -2.42 -3.64 -28.81
C VAL A 391 -1.76 -2.37 -28.31
N THR A 392 -1.81 -1.29 -29.09
CA THR A 392 -1.33 0.03 -28.65
C THR A 392 -2.51 0.97 -28.50
N PHE A 393 -2.65 1.57 -27.33
CA PHE A 393 -3.67 2.58 -27.07
C PHE A 393 -3.11 3.81 -26.37
N THR A 394 -3.75 4.95 -26.56
CA THR A 394 -3.46 6.23 -25.90
C THR A 394 -4.78 6.80 -25.41
N LEU A 395 -4.88 7.04 -24.11
CA LEU A 395 -6.08 7.63 -23.51
C LEU A 395 -5.71 8.93 -22.81
N SER A 396 -6.63 9.87 -22.86
CA SER A 396 -6.58 11.17 -22.20
C SER A 396 -6.93 11.05 -20.71
N HIS A 397 -6.33 11.91 -19.91
CA HIS A 397 -6.59 11.98 -18.48
C HIS A 397 -7.82 12.86 -18.21
N ILE A 398 -8.82 12.31 -17.51
CA ILE A 398 -10.03 13.03 -17.07
C ILE A 398 -9.67 14.14 -16.07
N LYS A 399 -8.56 13.99 -15.33
CA LYS A 399 -7.99 15.02 -14.43
C LYS A 399 -6.49 15.15 -14.68
N THR A 400 -6.02 16.38 -14.90
CA THR A 400 -4.58 16.68 -14.99
C THR A 400 -3.92 16.49 -13.63
N THR A 401 -2.78 15.81 -13.60
CA THR A 401 -2.15 15.39 -12.35
C THR A 401 -0.65 15.63 -12.35
N ASP A 402 -0.23 16.81 -11.88
CA ASP A 402 1.20 17.15 -11.69
C ASP A 402 1.94 16.27 -10.66
N LYS A 403 1.26 15.27 -10.04
CA LYS A 403 1.77 14.57 -8.83
C LYS A 403 1.53 13.07 -8.75
N TYR A 404 0.88 12.42 -9.72
CA TYR A 404 0.55 10.98 -9.62
C TYR A 404 1.18 10.17 -10.75
N LYS A 405 1.46 8.88 -10.49
CA LYS A 405 1.95 7.96 -11.52
C LYS A 405 0.77 7.29 -12.22
N SER A 406 0.69 7.46 -13.53
CA SER A 406 -0.25 6.75 -14.39
C SER A 406 0.20 5.32 -14.62
N GLN A 407 -0.73 4.36 -14.51
CA GLN A 407 -0.48 2.94 -14.75
C GLN A 407 -1.44 2.41 -15.80
N CYS A 408 -0.90 1.66 -16.77
CA CYS A 408 -1.69 0.93 -17.76
C CYS A 408 -2.36 -0.28 -17.09
N ALA A 409 -3.67 -0.40 -17.24
CA ALA A 409 -4.42 -1.49 -16.65
C ALA A 409 -5.50 -2.04 -17.58
N PHE A 410 -5.98 -3.22 -17.24
CA PHE A 410 -7.11 -3.85 -17.86
C PHE A 410 -8.03 -4.49 -16.81
N TRP A 411 -9.31 -4.62 -17.15
CA TRP A 411 -10.29 -5.28 -16.31
C TRP A 411 -10.14 -6.80 -16.42
N ASN A 412 -9.61 -7.43 -15.37
CA ASN A 412 -9.44 -8.87 -15.28
C ASN A 412 -10.62 -9.48 -14.52
N TYR A 413 -11.46 -10.26 -15.20
CA TYR A 413 -12.66 -10.86 -14.60
C TYR A 413 -12.83 -12.31 -15.02
N LEU A 414 -13.54 -13.09 -14.18
CA LEU A 414 -13.94 -14.46 -14.51
C LEU A 414 -15.33 -14.44 -15.17
N PRO A 415 -15.49 -15.00 -16.40
CA PRO A 415 -16.79 -15.02 -17.08
C PRO A 415 -17.91 -15.72 -16.31
N ASP A 416 -17.60 -16.73 -15.48
CA ASP A 416 -18.62 -17.50 -14.75
C ASP A 416 -19.24 -16.72 -13.57
N THR A 417 -18.43 -15.92 -12.87
CA THR A 417 -18.87 -15.16 -11.69
C THR A 417 -19.09 -13.68 -11.97
N MET A 418 -18.61 -13.18 -13.11
CA MET A 418 -18.57 -11.76 -13.48
C MET A 418 -17.89 -10.88 -12.41
N ASN A 419 -17.09 -11.47 -11.53
CA ASN A 419 -16.30 -10.74 -10.55
C ASN A 419 -14.93 -10.41 -11.15
N GLY A 420 -14.47 -9.18 -10.95
CA GLY A 420 -13.26 -8.68 -11.59
C GLY A 420 -12.50 -7.65 -10.78
N SER A 421 -11.27 -7.40 -11.21
CA SER A 421 -10.39 -6.38 -10.64
C SER A 421 -9.48 -5.80 -11.72
N TRP A 422 -9.02 -4.57 -11.52
CA TRP A 422 -8.02 -3.98 -12.43
C TRP A 422 -6.65 -4.62 -12.21
N SER A 423 -6.07 -5.17 -13.29
CA SER A 423 -4.71 -5.72 -13.33
C SER A 423 -3.84 -4.95 -14.31
N SER A 424 -2.53 -4.95 -14.10
CA SER A 424 -1.54 -4.39 -15.03
C SER A 424 -0.69 -5.46 -15.74
N GLU A 425 -1.02 -6.73 -15.52
CA GLU A 425 -0.30 -7.86 -16.10
C GLU A 425 -0.37 -7.85 -17.64
N GLY A 426 0.77 -8.05 -18.29
CA GLY A 426 0.84 -8.05 -19.76
C GLY A 426 0.71 -6.66 -20.41
N CYS A 427 0.64 -5.58 -19.64
CA CYS A 427 0.56 -4.21 -20.11
C CYS A 427 1.82 -3.39 -19.76
N GLU A 428 2.42 -2.75 -20.75
CA GLU A 428 3.63 -1.93 -20.62
C GLU A 428 3.30 -0.46 -20.87
N LEU A 429 3.81 0.42 -20.00
CA LEU A 429 3.77 1.88 -20.22
C LEU A 429 4.79 2.27 -21.30
N THR A 430 4.34 2.95 -22.35
CA THR A 430 5.23 3.40 -23.44
C THR A 430 5.59 4.87 -23.31
N HIS A 431 4.60 5.72 -23.05
CA HIS A 431 4.76 7.16 -22.87
C HIS A 431 3.66 7.67 -21.94
N SER A 432 3.96 8.65 -21.12
CA SER A 432 2.98 9.32 -20.27
C SER A 432 3.37 10.79 -20.16
N ASN A 433 2.38 11.66 -20.32
CA ASN A 433 2.48 13.09 -20.09
C ASN A 433 1.30 13.52 -19.18
N ASP A 434 1.20 14.81 -18.85
CA ASP A 434 0.18 15.29 -17.91
C ASP A 434 -1.26 15.11 -18.42
N THR A 435 -1.43 14.98 -19.74
CA THR A 435 -2.72 14.96 -20.45
C THR A 435 -3.12 13.61 -21.02
N HIS A 436 -2.16 12.74 -21.35
CA HIS A 436 -2.35 11.49 -22.06
C HIS A 436 -1.33 10.44 -21.62
N THR A 437 -1.76 9.19 -21.60
CA THR A 437 -0.88 8.04 -21.40
C THR A 437 -1.06 7.02 -22.51
N SER A 438 0.05 6.55 -23.05
CA SER A 438 0.15 5.53 -24.10
C SER A 438 0.66 4.22 -23.53
N CYS A 439 -0.07 3.14 -23.81
CA CYS A 439 0.14 1.81 -23.28
C CYS A 439 0.23 0.76 -24.40
N ARG A 440 0.92 -0.33 -24.09
CA ARG A 440 1.08 -1.47 -24.99
C ARG A 440 0.80 -2.78 -24.26
N CYS A 441 -0.25 -3.51 -24.66
CA CYS A 441 -0.66 -4.78 -24.03
C CYS A 441 -0.62 -5.96 -25.02
N ASN A 442 -0.52 -7.19 -24.50
CA ASN A 442 -0.41 -8.43 -25.28
C ASN A 442 -1.68 -9.29 -25.27
N HIS A 443 -2.82 -8.77 -24.81
CA HIS A 443 -4.10 -9.48 -24.72
C HIS A 443 -5.25 -8.60 -25.22
N LEU A 444 -6.45 -9.17 -25.29
CA LEU A 444 -7.70 -8.51 -25.68
C LEU A 444 -8.59 -8.40 -24.45
N THR A 445 -8.80 -7.19 -23.94
CA THR A 445 -9.58 -6.93 -22.72
C THR A 445 -10.13 -5.49 -22.73
N HIS A 446 -10.69 -5.07 -21.60
CA HIS A 446 -11.15 -3.70 -21.37
C HIS A 446 -10.04 -2.90 -20.70
N PHE A 447 -9.47 -1.93 -21.40
CA PHE A 447 -8.32 -1.15 -20.98
C PHE A 447 -8.71 0.19 -20.36
N ALA A 448 -7.93 0.62 -19.37
CA ALA A 448 -8.01 1.95 -18.79
C ALA A 448 -6.67 2.39 -18.19
N ILE A 449 -6.57 3.67 -17.83
CA ILE A 449 -5.46 4.23 -17.06
C ILE A 449 -5.88 4.36 -15.60
N LEU A 450 -5.08 3.79 -14.71
CA LEU A 450 -5.24 3.97 -13.27
C LEU A 450 -4.30 5.05 -12.77
N MET A 451 -4.80 5.81 -11.79
CA MET A 451 -3.98 6.62 -10.91
C MET A 451 -3.67 5.79 -9.68
N SER A 452 -2.40 5.48 -9.47
CA SER A 452 -1.93 4.98 -8.18
C SER A 452 -1.55 6.19 -7.35
N SER A 453 -2.18 6.35 -6.19
CA SER A 453 -1.63 7.17 -5.10
C SER A 453 -0.38 6.48 -4.55
N GLY A 454 0.67 6.43 -5.36
CA GLY A 454 2.00 6.08 -4.88
C GLY A 454 2.28 7.01 -3.71
N SER A 455 2.32 6.43 -2.51
CA SER A 455 2.32 7.13 -1.24
C SER A 455 3.09 8.46 -1.30
N SER A 456 2.38 9.57 -1.14
CA SER A 456 2.93 10.92 -0.98
C SER A 456 3.86 11.06 0.24
N ILE A 457 3.98 9.98 1.02
CA ILE A 457 5.05 9.63 1.97
C ILE A 457 6.44 9.89 1.37
N GLY A 458 6.64 9.74 0.05
CA GLY A 458 7.95 10.00 -0.56
C GLY A 458 8.44 11.45 -0.52
N ILE A 459 7.58 12.48 -0.65
CA ILE A 459 8.05 13.87 -0.85
C ILE A 459 8.12 14.65 0.47
N LYS A 460 7.15 14.44 1.38
CA LYS A 460 7.21 15.05 2.72
C LYS A 460 8.29 14.40 3.57
N ASP A 461 8.36 13.07 3.59
CA ASP A 461 9.41 12.40 4.36
C ASP A 461 10.78 12.63 3.71
N TYR A 462 10.93 12.66 2.39
CA TYR A 462 12.22 13.02 1.78
C TYR A 462 12.66 14.44 2.13
N ASN A 463 11.74 15.42 2.10
CA ASN A 463 12.08 16.79 2.47
C ASN A 463 12.42 16.92 3.96
N ILE A 464 11.67 16.23 4.84
CA ILE A 464 11.94 16.20 6.28
C ILE A 464 13.26 15.48 6.56
N LEU A 465 13.48 14.31 5.96
CA LEU A 465 14.69 13.50 6.07
C LEU A 465 15.91 14.28 5.59
N THR A 466 15.80 14.97 4.46
CA THR A 466 16.86 15.84 3.92
C THR A 466 17.22 16.95 4.90
N ARG A 467 16.24 17.59 5.54
CA ARG A 467 16.47 18.61 6.57
C ARG A 467 17.11 18.04 7.84
N ILE A 468 16.68 16.85 8.27
CA ILE A 468 17.28 16.14 9.40
C ILE A 468 18.74 15.78 9.08
N THR A 469 19.05 15.24 7.89
CA THR A 469 20.45 14.99 7.48
C THR A 469 21.27 16.27 7.45
N GLN A 470 20.75 17.38 6.89
CA GLN A 470 21.49 18.64 6.81
C GLN A 470 21.88 19.16 8.19
N LEU A 471 20.92 19.25 9.12
CA LEU A 471 21.19 19.73 10.48
C LEU A 471 22.09 18.76 11.26
N GLY A 472 21.81 17.46 11.16
CA GLY A 472 22.57 16.42 11.85
C GLY A 472 24.03 16.36 11.42
N ILE A 473 24.29 16.37 10.10
CA ILE A 473 25.65 16.33 9.55
C ILE A 473 26.44 17.58 9.94
N ILE A 474 25.82 18.77 9.98
CA ILE A 474 26.51 19.99 10.44
C ILE A 474 26.96 19.85 11.90
N ILE A 475 26.08 19.35 12.78
CA ILE A 475 26.42 19.10 14.19
C ILE A 475 27.53 18.05 14.29
N SER A 476 27.40 16.95 13.54
CA SER A 476 28.40 15.87 13.47
C SER A 476 29.78 16.38 13.03
N LEU A 477 29.84 17.22 11.99
CA LEU A 477 31.08 17.83 11.50
C LEU A 477 31.75 18.73 12.55
N ILE A 478 30.98 19.53 13.30
CA ILE A 478 31.51 20.35 14.39
C ILE A 478 32.10 19.45 15.49
N CYS A 479 31.37 18.40 15.90
CA CYS A 479 31.85 17.45 16.92
C CYS A 479 33.11 16.70 16.47
N LEU A 480 33.17 16.23 15.21
CA LEU A 480 34.35 15.57 14.66
C LEU A 480 35.54 16.52 14.52
N ALA A 481 35.31 17.79 14.13
CA ALA A 481 36.36 18.80 14.07
C ALA A 481 36.96 19.08 15.47
N LEU A 482 36.11 19.23 16.49
CA LEU A 482 36.56 19.36 17.88
C LEU A 482 37.35 18.13 18.33
N CYS A 483 36.90 16.92 17.98
CA CYS A 483 37.61 15.67 18.28
C CYS A 483 39.02 15.63 17.64
N ILE A 484 39.13 15.99 16.36
CA ILE A 484 40.41 16.06 15.65
C ILE A 484 41.33 17.11 16.27
N PHE A 485 40.78 18.29 16.60
CA PHE A 485 41.51 19.37 17.26
C PHE A 485 42.08 18.92 18.61
N THR A 486 41.28 18.25 19.46
CA THR A 486 41.74 17.67 20.73
C THR A 486 42.93 16.74 20.51
N PHE A 487 42.86 15.82 19.55
CA PHE A 487 43.97 14.88 19.29
C PHE A 487 45.20 15.53 18.66
N TRP A 488 45.07 16.67 17.98
CA TRP A 488 46.20 17.42 17.43
C TRP A 488 46.88 18.31 18.47
N PHE A 489 46.09 19.01 19.27
CA PHE A 489 46.57 20.03 20.21
C PHE A 489 47.31 19.41 21.39
N PHE A 490 46.79 18.29 21.93
CA PHE A 490 47.41 17.61 23.05
C PHE A 490 48.48 16.61 22.58
N SER A 491 49.67 17.12 22.24
CA SER A 491 50.79 16.29 21.79
C SER A 491 51.24 15.26 22.86
N GLU A 492 51.02 15.55 24.14
CA GLU A 492 51.30 14.64 25.27
C GLU A 492 50.40 13.40 25.30
N ILE A 493 49.25 13.41 24.61
CA ILE A 493 48.29 12.28 24.55
C ILE A 493 48.53 11.40 23.29
N GLN A 494 49.56 11.69 22.49
CA GLN A 494 49.85 10.93 21.28
C GLN A 494 50.31 9.51 21.61
N SER A 495 49.47 8.55 21.22
CA SER A 495 49.64 7.12 21.38
C SER A 495 49.22 6.46 20.07
N THR A 496 49.70 5.25 19.78
CA THR A 496 49.24 4.46 18.63
C THR A 496 47.71 4.37 18.56
N ARG A 497 47.04 4.31 19.72
CA ARG A 497 45.57 4.31 19.82
C ARG A 497 44.93 5.64 19.39
N THR A 498 45.44 6.77 19.88
CA THR A 498 44.89 8.10 19.53
C THR A 498 45.21 8.47 18.09
N THR A 499 46.31 7.94 17.52
CA THR A 499 46.58 8.00 16.08
C THR A 499 45.53 7.23 15.28
N ILE A 500 45.15 6.01 15.68
CA ILE A 500 44.08 5.23 15.01
C ILE A 500 42.75 6.00 15.06
N HIS A 501 42.35 6.51 16.23
CA HIS A 501 41.12 7.30 16.37
C HIS A 501 41.18 8.60 15.56
N LYS A 502 42.32 9.28 15.50
CA LYS A 502 42.52 10.48 14.67
C LYS A 502 42.27 10.17 13.18
N ASN A 503 42.81 9.07 12.66
CA ASN A 503 42.60 8.70 11.26
C ASN A 503 41.16 8.23 10.99
N LEU A 504 40.52 7.55 11.95
CA LEU A 504 39.09 7.21 11.88
C LEU A 504 38.21 8.46 11.80
N CYS A 505 38.38 9.40 12.74
CA CYS A 505 37.63 10.66 12.77
C CYS A 505 37.89 11.51 11.51
N CYS A 506 39.14 11.54 11.02
CA CYS A 506 39.48 12.27 9.80
C CYS A 506 38.80 11.66 8.55
N SER A 507 38.75 10.32 8.46
CA SER A 507 38.09 9.63 7.34
C SER A 507 36.58 9.87 7.34
N LEU A 508 35.94 9.83 8.52
CA LEU A 508 34.51 10.13 8.67
C LEU A 508 34.18 11.61 8.40
N PHE A 509 35.02 12.53 8.88
CA PHE A 509 34.87 13.96 8.61
C PHE A 509 34.91 14.27 7.10
N LEU A 510 35.88 13.69 6.38
CA LEU A 510 35.98 13.85 4.93
C LEU A 510 34.80 13.19 4.20
N ALA A 511 34.33 12.03 4.64
CA ALA A 511 33.14 11.40 4.06
C ALA A 511 31.88 12.27 4.23
N GLU A 512 31.61 12.75 5.45
CA GLU A 512 30.45 13.59 5.77
C GLU A 512 30.51 14.93 5.03
N LEU A 513 31.70 15.54 4.91
CA LEU A 513 31.90 16.77 4.15
C LEU A 513 31.61 16.58 2.65
N VAL A 514 32.15 15.52 2.05
CA VAL A 514 31.89 15.19 0.63
C VAL A 514 30.41 14.89 0.41
N PHE A 515 29.73 14.24 1.37
CA PHE A 515 28.31 13.93 1.27
C PHE A 515 27.45 15.20 1.34
N LEU A 516 27.80 16.14 2.24
CA LEU A 516 27.12 17.43 2.36
C LEU A 516 27.27 18.28 1.08
N VAL A 517 28.44 18.28 0.45
CA VAL A 517 28.66 18.95 -0.85
C VAL A 517 27.90 18.23 -1.97
N GLY A 518 27.83 16.90 -1.93
CA GLY A 518 27.20 16.07 -2.95
C GLY A 518 25.67 16.11 -2.99
N ILE A 519 24.99 16.43 -1.88
CA ILE A 519 23.53 16.30 -1.76
C ILE A 519 22.74 17.28 -2.65
N ASN A 520 23.31 18.43 -3.02
CA ASN A 520 22.59 19.53 -3.66
C ASN A 520 23.03 19.80 -5.12
N THR A 521 23.91 18.99 -5.70
CA THR A 521 24.55 19.31 -6.99
C THR A 521 24.45 18.14 -7.98
N ASN A 522 23.23 17.88 -8.47
CA ASN A 522 22.92 16.77 -9.39
C ASN A 522 23.05 17.12 -10.89
N THR A 523 23.59 18.28 -11.25
CA THR A 523 23.56 18.79 -12.62
C THR A 523 24.61 18.17 -13.54
N ASN A 524 25.75 17.74 -12.99
CA ASN A 524 26.89 17.21 -13.75
C ASN A 524 27.16 15.74 -13.41
N LYS A 525 26.94 14.84 -14.38
CA LYS A 525 27.17 13.38 -14.21
C LYS A 525 28.61 13.05 -13.81
N LEU A 526 29.60 13.77 -14.36
CA LEU A 526 31.01 13.57 -14.02
C LEU A 526 31.30 13.92 -12.55
N PHE A 527 30.76 15.06 -12.08
CA PHE A 527 30.90 15.49 -10.69
C PHE A 527 30.28 14.48 -9.72
N CYS A 528 29.06 14.03 -10.04
CA CYS A 528 28.31 13.05 -9.25
C CYS A 528 29.04 11.70 -9.14
N SER A 529 29.71 11.28 -10.22
CA SER A 529 30.53 10.06 -10.26
C SER A 529 31.78 10.17 -9.40
N ILE A 530 32.48 11.32 -9.44
CA ILE A 530 33.66 11.59 -8.59
C ILE A 530 33.27 11.61 -7.11
N VAL A 531 32.16 12.28 -6.77
CA VAL A 531 31.62 12.32 -5.40
C VAL A 531 31.31 10.90 -4.91
N ALA A 532 30.61 10.09 -5.70
CA ALA A 532 30.31 8.70 -5.34
C ALA A 532 31.59 7.87 -5.14
N GLY A 533 32.62 8.07 -5.96
CA GLY A 533 33.92 7.43 -5.82
C GLY A 533 34.66 7.80 -4.53
N LEU A 534 34.71 9.10 -4.22
CA LEU A 534 35.33 9.61 -3.00
C LEU A 534 34.63 9.10 -1.75
N LEU A 535 33.29 9.10 -1.73
CA LEU A 535 32.56 8.60 -0.59
C LEU A 535 32.74 7.09 -0.40
N HIS A 536 32.74 6.31 -1.48
CA HIS A 536 33.05 4.87 -1.43
C HIS A 536 34.41 4.62 -0.76
N TYR A 537 35.43 5.40 -1.14
CA TYR A 537 36.76 5.31 -0.55
C TYR A 537 36.80 5.69 0.94
N PHE A 538 36.25 6.85 1.32
CA PHE A 538 36.33 7.32 2.70
C PHE A 538 35.54 6.45 3.69
N PHE A 539 34.37 5.93 3.30
CA PHE A 539 33.63 5.00 4.16
C PHE A 539 34.35 3.68 4.35
N LEU A 540 34.93 3.09 3.28
CA LEU A 540 35.74 1.88 3.42
C LEU A 540 37.02 2.13 4.23
N ALA A 541 37.64 3.31 4.12
CA ALA A 541 38.77 3.69 4.96
C ALA A 541 38.38 3.79 6.44
N ALA A 542 37.20 4.34 6.76
CA ALA A 542 36.69 4.37 8.13
C ALA A 542 36.50 2.94 8.70
N PHE A 543 35.95 2.01 7.91
CA PHE A 543 35.85 0.60 8.30
C PHE A 543 37.22 -0.08 8.47
N ALA A 544 38.18 0.20 7.60
CA ALA A 544 39.54 -0.34 7.72
C ALA A 544 40.24 0.14 8.99
N TRP A 545 40.13 1.43 9.32
CA TRP A 545 40.68 2.00 10.56
C TRP A 545 39.99 1.46 11.82
N MET A 546 38.68 1.25 11.76
CA MET A 546 37.93 0.54 12.80
C MET A 546 38.42 -0.91 12.97
N CYS A 547 38.74 -1.60 11.86
CA CYS A 547 39.28 -2.95 11.93
C CYS A 547 40.66 -2.99 12.58
N ILE A 548 41.52 -2.04 12.21
CA ILE A 548 42.83 -1.86 12.85
C ILE A 548 42.66 -1.61 14.35
N GLU A 549 41.66 -0.83 14.77
CA GLU A 549 41.35 -0.63 16.19
C GLU A 549 41.01 -1.94 16.90
N GLY A 550 40.14 -2.76 16.31
CA GLY A 550 39.77 -4.08 16.84
C GLY A 550 40.96 -5.03 16.96
N ILE A 551 41.80 -5.10 15.92
CA ILE A 551 43.01 -5.93 15.90
C ILE A 551 44.05 -5.41 16.92
N HIS A 552 44.25 -4.09 17.01
CA HIS A 552 45.17 -3.49 17.95
C HIS A 552 44.74 -3.76 19.40
N LEU A 553 43.44 -3.68 19.71
CA LEU A 553 42.92 -4.06 21.03
C LEU A 553 43.13 -5.55 21.32
N TYR A 554 42.91 -6.42 20.33
CA TYR A 554 43.16 -7.85 20.45
C TYR A 554 44.63 -8.15 20.79
N LEU A 555 45.58 -7.54 20.07
CA LEU A 555 47.01 -7.72 20.30
C LEU A 555 47.46 -7.25 21.69
N ILE A 556 46.89 -6.15 22.20
CA ILE A 556 47.15 -5.68 23.57
C ILE A 556 46.68 -6.71 24.60
N VAL A 557 45.47 -7.28 24.43
CA VAL A 557 44.88 -8.25 25.38
C VAL A 557 45.57 -9.61 25.34
N VAL A 558 46.03 -10.06 24.18
CA VAL A 558 46.78 -11.31 24.04
C VAL A 558 48.24 -11.18 24.53
N GLY A 559 48.72 -9.96 24.76
CA GLY A 559 50.02 -9.73 25.40
C GLY A 559 51.22 -10.09 24.53
N VAL A 560 51.07 -10.09 23.21
CA VAL A 560 52.20 -10.32 22.30
C VAL A 560 53.05 -9.06 22.25
N ILE A 561 54.31 -9.16 22.66
CA ILE A 561 55.28 -8.05 22.54
C ILE A 561 55.64 -7.92 21.07
N TYR A 562 55.07 -6.92 20.40
CA TYR A 562 55.35 -6.61 19.00
C TYR A 562 56.17 -5.32 18.86
N ASN A 563 56.94 -5.21 17.77
CA ASN A 563 57.73 -4.01 17.48
C ASN A 563 56.81 -2.84 17.11
N LYS A 564 56.71 -1.83 17.99
CA LYS A 564 55.79 -0.69 17.86
C LYS A 564 56.00 0.12 16.57
N GLY A 565 57.24 0.27 16.10
CA GLY A 565 57.55 1.08 14.91
C GLY A 565 57.16 0.39 13.59
N PHE A 566 57.40 -0.92 13.47
CA PHE A 566 57.06 -1.70 12.28
C PHE A 566 55.54 -1.79 12.07
N LEU A 567 54.80 -2.01 13.17
CA LEU A 567 53.34 -2.13 13.10
C LEU A 567 52.65 -0.80 12.76
N HIS A 568 53.18 0.32 13.26
CA HIS A 568 52.62 1.65 12.99
C HIS A 568 52.69 2.00 11.50
N LYS A 569 53.80 1.73 10.81
CA LYS A 569 53.92 1.97 9.36
C LYS A 569 52.99 1.04 8.55
N ASN A 570 52.86 -0.22 8.96
CA ASN A 570 51.99 -1.18 8.29
C ASN A 570 50.50 -0.87 8.47
N PHE A 571 50.09 -0.24 9.57
CA PHE A 571 48.71 0.20 9.77
C PHE A 571 48.27 1.26 8.76
N TYR A 572 49.15 2.22 8.41
CA TYR A 572 48.82 3.22 7.39
C TYR A 572 48.70 2.61 6.00
N ILE A 573 49.57 1.63 5.68
CA ILE A 573 49.48 0.89 4.43
C ILE A 573 48.14 0.14 4.40
N PHE A 574 47.80 -0.64 5.42
CA PHE A 574 46.55 -1.40 5.43
C PHE A 574 45.30 -0.50 5.45
N GLY A 575 45.29 0.56 6.25
CA GLY A 575 44.14 1.43 6.46
C GLY A 575 43.72 2.25 5.24
N TYR A 576 44.67 2.67 4.39
CA TYR A 576 44.37 3.47 3.20
C TYR A 576 44.56 2.72 1.87
N LEU A 577 45.51 1.78 1.78
CA LEU A 577 45.75 1.04 0.54
C LEU A 577 44.65 0.01 0.27
N SER A 578 44.16 -0.67 1.30
CA SER A 578 43.11 -1.69 1.13
C SER A 578 41.82 -1.10 0.52
N PRO A 579 41.25 0.00 1.05
CA PRO A 579 40.14 0.71 0.40
C PRO A 579 40.45 1.18 -1.02
N ALA A 580 41.67 1.68 -1.28
CA ALA A 580 42.06 2.16 -2.61
C ALA A 580 42.05 1.03 -3.66
N VAL A 581 42.52 -0.16 -3.28
CA VAL A 581 42.51 -1.34 -4.17
C VAL A 581 41.08 -1.78 -4.49
N VAL A 582 40.19 -1.84 -3.48
CA VAL A 582 38.78 -2.22 -3.67
C VAL A 582 38.06 -1.23 -4.59
N VAL A 583 38.22 0.07 -4.34
CA VAL A 583 37.60 1.12 -5.17
C VAL A 583 38.20 1.16 -6.57
N GLY A 584 39.52 0.99 -6.71
CA GLY A 584 40.19 0.93 -8.01
C GLY A 584 39.71 -0.23 -8.88
N PHE A 585 39.61 -1.44 -8.29
CA PHE A 585 39.05 -2.60 -8.98
C PHE A 585 37.58 -2.38 -9.37
N SER A 586 36.77 -1.86 -8.45
CA SER A 586 35.35 -1.56 -8.69
C SER A 586 35.15 -0.51 -9.78
N ALA A 587 35.97 0.53 -9.81
CA ALA A 587 35.95 1.57 -10.83
C ALA A 587 36.39 1.03 -12.20
N SER A 588 37.41 0.16 -12.26
CA SER A 588 37.87 -0.44 -13.51
C SER A 588 36.82 -1.32 -14.19
N LEU A 589 36.03 -2.06 -13.40
CA LEU A 589 34.96 -2.92 -13.91
C LEU A 589 33.65 -2.17 -14.17
N GLY A 590 33.42 -1.06 -13.47
CA GLY A 590 32.09 -0.49 -13.31
C GLY A 590 32.00 1.02 -13.22
N TYR A 591 32.89 1.78 -13.86
CA TYR A 591 32.88 3.26 -13.79
C TYR A 591 31.53 3.92 -14.11
N ARG A 592 30.69 3.27 -14.94
CA ARG A 592 29.34 3.78 -15.31
C ARG A 592 28.31 3.68 -14.19
N TYR A 593 28.56 2.86 -13.17
CA TYR A 593 27.66 2.62 -12.04
C TYR A 593 27.95 3.54 -10.84
N TYR A 594 28.96 4.41 -10.95
CA TYR A 594 29.23 5.48 -9.98
C TYR A 594 28.41 6.74 -10.33
N GLY A 595 27.43 7.07 -9.49
CA GLY A 595 26.54 8.22 -9.64
C GLY A 595 25.30 7.91 -10.46
N THR A 596 24.11 8.22 -9.92
CA THR A 596 22.82 8.06 -10.62
C THR A 596 22.23 9.42 -11.02
N THR A 597 21.18 9.43 -11.83
CA THR A 597 20.49 10.68 -12.23
C THR A 597 19.68 11.30 -11.09
N LYS A 598 19.50 10.60 -9.97
CA LYS A 598 18.69 11.02 -8.83
C LYS A 598 19.51 11.32 -7.58
N VAL A 599 20.59 10.57 -7.34
CA VAL A 599 21.47 10.68 -6.15
C VAL A 599 22.93 10.41 -6.54
N CYS A 600 23.86 11.17 -5.97
CA CYS A 600 25.31 10.98 -6.13
C CYS A 600 25.88 9.90 -5.22
N TRP A 601 25.43 8.66 -5.46
CA TRP A 601 25.87 7.44 -4.79
C TRP A 601 26.03 6.27 -5.78
N LEU A 602 26.53 5.12 -5.33
CA LEU A 602 26.61 3.89 -6.13
C LEU A 602 25.22 3.44 -6.59
N SER A 603 25.12 2.99 -7.83
CA SER A 603 23.89 2.40 -8.37
C SER A 603 23.57 1.07 -7.67
N THR A 604 22.29 0.85 -7.36
CA THR A 604 21.77 -0.43 -6.88
C THR A 604 21.44 -1.41 -8.01
N GLU A 605 21.49 -0.96 -9.26
CA GLU A 605 21.29 -1.79 -10.44
C GLU A 605 22.46 -2.78 -10.62
N ASN A 606 22.19 -3.99 -11.12
CA ASN A 606 23.18 -5.06 -11.36
C ASN A 606 24.00 -5.49 -10.12
N ASN A 607 23.48 -5.33 -8.90
CA ASN A 607 24.17 -5.73 -7.66
C ASN A 607 25.51 -5.01 -7.45
N PHE A 608 25.78 -3.89 -8.12
CA PHE A 608 27.06 -3.17 -8.00
C PHE A 608 27.31 -2.66 -6.58
N ILE A 609 26.25 -2.33 -5.83
CA ILE A 609 26.31 -1.94 -4.41
C ILE A 609 27.03 -2.97 -3.51
N TRP A 610 27.08 -4.24 -3.90
CA TRP A 610 27.80 -5.28 -3.17
C TRP A 610 29.33 -5.10 -3.17
N SER A 611 29.88 -4.29 -4.09
CA SER A 611 31.30 -3.90 -4.05
C SER A 611 31.66 -3.17 -2.76
N PHE A 612 30.68 -2.49 -2.15
CA PHE A 612 30.83 -1.79 -0.88
C PHE A 612 30.32 -2.64 0.30
N ILE A 613 29.09 -3.19 0.18
CA ILE A 613 28.44 -3.92 1.28
C ILE A 613 29.23 -5.18 1.66
N GLY A 614 29.74 -5.94 0.67
CA GLY A 614 30.48 -7.18 0.93
C GLY A 614 31.72 -6.97 1.81
N PRO A 615 32.66 -6.09 1.42
CA PRO A 615 33.82 -5.75 2.25
C PRO A 615 33.44 -5.19 3.62
N ALA A 616 32.43 -4.32 3.71
CA ALA A 616 31.98 -3.75 4.98
C ALA A 616 31.45 -4.82 5.94
N CYS A 617 30.59 -5.73 5.47
CA CYS A 617 30.08 -6.84 6.27
C CYS A 617 31.19 -7.79 6.75
N LEU A 618 32.16 -8.11 5.88
CA LEU A 618 33.31 -8.93 6.25
C LEU A 618 34.14 -8.28 7.36
N ILE A 619 34.42 -6.97 7.25
CA ILE A 619 35.17 -6.22 8.26
C ILE A 619 34.42 -6.18 9.59
N ILE A 620 33.11 -5.89 9.57
CA ILE A 620 32.27 -5.89 10.78
C ILE A 620 32.29 -7.27 11.44
N LEU A 621 32.17 -8.35 10.66
CA LEU A 621 32.22 -9.72 11.17
C LEU A 621 33.57 -10.03 11.84
N VAL A 622 34.69 -9.70 11.20
CA VAL A 622 36.04 -9.90 11.78
C VAL A 622 36.19 -9.16 13.09
N ASN A 623 35.69 -7.91 13.16
CA ASN A 623 35.72 -7.13 14.39
C ASN A 623 34.87 -7.77 15.49
N LEU A 624 33.64 -8.18 15.19
CA LEU A 624 32.76 -8.86 16.16
C LEU A 624 33.41 -10.13 16.73
N LEU A 625 34.08 -10.93 15.89
CA LEU A 625 34.82 -12.11 16.34
C LEU A 625 36.00 -11.73 17.24
N ALA A 626 36.80 -10.73 16.85
CA ALA A 626 37.93 -10.25 17.66
C ALA A 626 37.46 -9.75 19.05
N PHE A 627 36.38 -8.96 19.08
CA PHE A 627 35.77 -8.50 20.33
C PHE A 627 35.20 -9.63 21.18
N GLY A 628 34.57 -10.64 20.56
CA GLY A 628 34.09 -11.83 21.26
C GLY A 628 35.22 -12.57 21.99
N VAL A 629 36.37 -12.74 21.32
CA VAL A 629 37.56 -13.35 21.93
C VAL A 629 38.15 -12.47 23.04
N ILE A 630 38.18 -11.15 22.86
CA ILE A 630 38.61 -10.20 23.89
C ILE A 630 37.72 -10.32 25.13
N ILE A 631 36.39 -10.26 24.98
CA ILE A 631 35.45 -10.38 26.10
C ILE A 631 35.61 -11.73 26.79
N TYR A 632 35.71 -12.82 26.03
CA TYR A 632 35.93 -14.16 26.59
C TYR A 632 37.22 -14.22 27.43
N LYS A 633 38.35 -13.72 26.90
CA LYS A 633 39.62 -13.68 27.64
C LYS A 633 39.57 -12.76 28.85
N VAL A 634 38.98 -11.57 28.73
CA VAL A 634 38.83 -10.61 29.83
C VAL A 634 37.96 -11.21 30.94
N PHE A 635 36.83 -11.84 30.62
CA PHE A 635 35.95 -12.46 31.60
C PHE A 635 36.64 -13.64 32.31
N ARG A 636 37.33 -14.51 31.55
CA ARG A 636 38.08 -15.65 32.10
C ARG A 636 39.23 -15.22 33.02
N HIS A 637 39.94 -14.14 32.67
CA HIS A 637 41.07 -13.63 33.45
C HIS A 637 40.63 -12.85 34.71
N THR A 638 39.39 -12.33 34.71
CA THR A 638 38.78 -11.64 35.86
C THR A 638 38.22 -12.63 36.89
N ALA A 639 37.81 -13.83 36.45
CA ALA A 639 37.29 -14.88 37.31
C ALA A 639 38.37 -15.59 38.17
N GLY A 640 39.66 -15.33 37.94
CA GLY A 640 40.78 -16.08 38.54
C GLY A 640 41.73 -15.32 39.48
N LEU A 641 41.62 -14.00 39.67
CA LEU A 641 42.60 -13.19 40.43
C LEU A 641 41.95 -12.16 41.37
N LYS A 642 42.52 -11.96 42.58
CA LYS A 642 42.21 -10.83 43.48
C LYS A 642 42.64 -9.51 42.81
N PRO A 643 41.87 -8.41 42.97
CA PRO A 643 42.04 -7.22 42.15
C PRO A 643 43.16 -6.31 42.69
N GLU A 644 44.28 -6.20 41.95
CA GLU A 644 45.12 -5.00 42.02
C GLU A 644 44.54 -3.96 41.06
N VAL A 645 44.07 -2.84 41.63
CA VAL A 645 42.96 -2.02 41.08
C VAL A 645 43.39 -1.03 39.98
N SER A 646 44.68 -0.81 39.69
CA SER A 646 45.08 0.29 38.77
C SER A 646 45.28 -0.08 37.29
N CYS A 647 45.73 -1.31 36.98
CA CYS A 647 46.03 -1.71 35.58
C CYS A 647 44.76 -2.13 34.81
N TYR A 648 43.84 -2.80 35.51
CA TYR A 648 42.62 -3.38 34.93
C TYR A 648 41.55 -2.32 34.59
N GLU A 649 41.48 -1.21 35.35
CA GLU A 649 40.54 -0.11 35.07
C GLU A 649 40.80 0.57 33.70
N ASN A 650 42.07 0.76 33.34
CA ASN A 650 42.46 1.38 32.07
C ASN A 650 42.14 0.47 30.86
N ILE A 651 42.26 -0.85 31.02
CA ILE A 651 41.93 -1.83 29.99
C ILE A 651 40.41 -1.94 29.83
N ARG A 652 39.66 -1.96 30.94
CA ARG A 652 38.18 -1.98 30.94
C ARG A 652 37.58 -0.72 30.31
N SER A 653 38.13 0.45 30.62
CA SER A 653 37.71 1.72 30.02
C SER A 653 37.96 1.76 28.51
N CYS A 654 39.10 1.21 28.05
CA CYS A 654 39.42 1.07 26.64
C CYS A 654 38.50 0.09 25.90
N ALA A 655 38.22 -1.07 26.49
CA ALA A 655 37.32 -2.06 25.90
C ALA A 655 35.89 -1.51 25.78
N ARG A 656 35.44 -0.70 26.74
CA ARG A 656 34.13 -0.03 26.70
C ARG A 656 34.04 0.99 25.55
N GLY A 657 35.08 1.78 25.31
CA GLY A 657 35.12 2.74 24.21
C GLY A 657 35.11 2.07 22.83
N ALA A 658 35.94 1.05 22.64
CA ALA A 658 36.02 0.30 21.39
C ALA A 658 34.73 -0.51 21.10
N LEU A 659 34.08 -1.05 22.15
CA LEU A 659 32.76 -1.70 22.04
C LEU A 659 31.67 -0.71 21.63
N ALA A 660 31.66 0.49 22.23
CA ALA A 660 30.71 1.54 21.86
C ALA A 660 30.89 1.97 20.41
N LEU A 661 32.14 2.14 19.94
CA LEU A 661 32.44 2.47 18.54
C LEU A 661 32.02 1.37 17.57
N LEU A 662 32.28 0.10 17.90
CA LEU A 662 31.84 -1.05 17.10
C LEU A 662 30.32 -1.07 16.92
N PHE A 663 29.56 -0.83 18.00
CA PHE A 663 28.10 -0.77 17.90
C PHE A 663 27.62 0.48 17.17
N LEU A 664 28.27 1.63 17.34
CA LEU A 664 27.87 2.88 16.66
C LEU A 664 28.02 2.79 15.14
N LEU A 665 29.14 2.26 14.62
CA LEU A 665 29.32 2.05 13.18
C LEU A 665 28.66 0.74 12.69
N GLY A 666 28.50 -0.25 13.55
CA GLY A 666 27.82 -1.50 13.20
C GLY A 666 26.32 -1.31 13.02
N THR A 667 25.64 -0.62 13.94
CA THR A 667 24.19 -0.43 13.90
C THR A 667 23.75 0.51 12.78
N THR A 668 24.50 1.59 12.51
CA THR A 668 24.21 2.53 11.41
C THR A 668 24.17 1.79 10.08
N TRP A 669 25.13 0.91 9.82
CA TRP A 669 25.21 0.18 8.56
C TRP A 669 24.35 -1.09 8.51
N ILE A 670 24.01 -1.69 9.66
CA ILE A 670 22.95 -2.72 9.73
C ILE A 670 21.61 -2.10 9.28
N PHE A 671 21.25 -0.91 9.77
CA PHE A 671 20.05 -0.21 9.29
C PHE A 671 20.16 0.18 7.82
N GLY A 672 21.37 0.50 7.33
CA GLY A 672 21.61 0.76 5.91
C GLY A 672 21.36 -0.45 5.02
N VAL A 673 21.87 -1.62 5.40
CA VAL A 673 21.59 -2.89 4.68
C VAL A 673 20.10 -3.24 4.78
N LEU A 674 19.50 -3.10 5.96
CA LEU A 674 18.07 -3.35 6.16
C LEU A 674 17.21 -2.45 5.27
N HIS A 675 17.61 -1.18 5.10
CA HIS A 675 16.93 -0.25 4.20
C HIS A 675 17.07 -0.64 2.72
N VAL A 676 18.23 -1.16 2.30
CA VAL A 676 18.46 -1.66 0.94
C VAL A 676 17.65 -2.93 0.66
N VAL A 677 17.48 -3.81 1.66
CA VAL A 677 16.74 -5.08 1.52
C VAL A 677 15.23 -4.87 1.65
N HIS A 678 14.79 -4.11 2.64
CA HIS A 678 13.40 -3.78 2.91
C HIS A 678 13.25 -2.28 2.72
N ALA A 679 12.80 -1.86 1.53
CA ALA A 679 12.59 -0.46 1.16
C ALA A 679 11.45 0.20 1.97
N SER A 680 11.65 0.35 3.29
CA SER A 680 10.67 0.85 4.27
C SER A 680 11.05 2.24 4.75
N VAL A 681 10.04 3.08 4.95
CA VAL A 681 10.18 4.46 5.45
C VAL A 681 10.80 4.48 6.84
N VAL A 682 10.39 3.56 7.72
CA VAL A 682 10.93 3.43 9.08
C VAL A 682 12.43 3.13 9.03
N THR A 683 12.85 2.23 8.13
CA THR A 683 14.27 1.89 7.97
C THR A 683 15.10 3.05 7.44
N ALA A 684 14.52 3.91 6.59
CA ALA A 684 15.17 5.12 6.09
C ALA A 684 15.37 6.18 7.19
N TYR A 685 14.36 6.39 8.06
CA TYR A 685 14.45 7.27 9.21
C TYR A 685 15.50 6.78 10.22
N LEU A 686 15.48 5.49 10.58
CA LEU A 686 16.45 4.91 11.50
C LEU A 686 17.88 5.01 10.96
N PHE A 687 18.08 4.69 9.68
CA PHE A 687 19.38 4.83 9.03
C PHE A 687 19.86 6.28 9.05
N THR A 688 19.00 7.22 8.67
CA THR A 688 19.36 8.64 8.56
C THR A 688 19.66 9.27 9.91
N VAL A 689 18.81 9.06 10.92
CA VAL A 689 19.02 9.60 12.27
C VAL A 689 20.28 9.02 12.90
N SER A 690 20.54 7.72 12.71
CA SER A 690 21.73 7.09 13.25
C SER A 690 23.01 7.64 12.61
N ASN A 691 23.03 7.89 11.30
CA ASN A 691 24.16 8.52 10.62
C ASN A 691 24.31 10.00 10.99
N ALA A 692 23.21 10.74 11.11
CA ALA A 692 23.19 12.16 11.48
C ALA A 692 23.88 12.43 12.84
N PHE A 693 23.72 11.54 13.81
CA PHE A 693 24.29 11.70 15.15
C PHE A 693 25.59 10.91 15.37
N GLN A 694 26.11 10.23 14.34
CA GLN A 694 27.27 9.34 14.47
C GLN A 694 28.51 10.07 15.00
N GLY A 695 28.90 11.20 14.41
CA GLY A 695 30.06 11.97 14.86
C GLY A 695 29.89 12.60 16.25
N MET A 696 28.66 12.95 16.63
CA MET A 696 28.35 13.43 18.00
C MET A 696 28.60 12.34 19.04
N PHE A 697 28.14 11.10 18.79
CA PHE A 697 28.40 9.98 19.70
C PHE A 697 29.89 9.65 19.77
N ILE A 698 30.62 9.70 18.64
CA ILE A 698 32.07 9.49 18.62
C ILE A 698 32.78 10.52 19.51
N PHE A 699 32.46 11.81 19.40
CA PHE A 699 33.02 12.85 20.27
C PHE A 699 32.71 12.60 21.76
N LEU A 700 31.47 12.22 22.08
CA LEU A 700 31.05 11.93 23.45
C LEU A 700 31.82 10.75 24.05
N PHE A 701 31.96 9.64 23.32
CA PHE A 701 32.68 8.46 23.82
C PHE A 701 34.21 8.64 23.83
N LEU A 702 34.78 9.26 22.79
CA LEU A 702 36.22 9.39 22.67
C LEU A 702 36.80 10.56 23.46
N CYS A 703 36.15 11.72 23.48
CA CYS A 703 36.67 12.93 24.14
C CYS A 703 36.04 13.15 25.52
N ILE A 704 34.71 13.14 25.63
CA ILE A 704 34.03 13.52 26.88
C ILE A 704 34.12 12.40 27.93
N LEU A 705 33.83 11.15 27.57
CA LEU A 705 33.80 10.02 28.51
C LEU A 705 35.17 9.39 28.78
N SER A 706 36.20 9.82 28.05
CA SER A 706 37.57 9.30 28.22
C SER A 706 38.24 9.99 29.40
N ARG A 707 38.40 9.25 30.50
CA ARG A 707 39.03 9.74 31.75
C ARG A 707 40.41 10.39 31.52
N LYS A 708 41.22 9.83 30.62
CA LYS A 708 42.53 10.41 30.26
C LYS A 708 42.42 11.80 29.65
N ILE A 709 41.39 12.03 28.83
CA ILE A 709 41.18 13.30 28.16
C ILE A 709 40.48 14.29 29.10
N GLN A 710 39.57 13.82 29.96
CA GLN A 710 39.00 14.64 31.04
C GLN A 710 40.08 15.21 31.97
N GLU A 711 41.08 14.41 32.35
CA GLU A 711 42.20 14.84 33.20
C GLU A 711 43.04 15.95 32.53
N GLU A 712 43.29 15.84 31.22
CA GLU A 712 44.04 16.87 30.48
C GLU A 712 43.20 18.12 30.20
N TYR A 713 41.90 17.98 29.90
CA TYR A 713 40.99 19.12 29.86
C TYR A 713 40.96 19.84 31.20
N TYR A 714 40.88 19.09 32.32
CA TYR A 714 40.91 19.66 33.65
C TYR A 714 42.24 20.38 33.94
N ARG A 715 43.39 19.83 33.52
CA ARG A 715 44.69 20.53 33.62
C ARG A 715 44.74 21.80 32.77
N LEU A 716 44.20 21.77 31.55
CA LEU A 716 44.09 22.96 30.70
C LEU A 716 43.21 24.03 31.37
N PHE A 717 42.02 23.67 31.87
CA PHE A 717 41.12 24.59 32.57
C PHE A 717 41.69 25.11 33.89
N LYS A 718 42.51 24.32 34.58
CA LYS A 718 43.21 24.75 35.80
C LYS A 718 44.39 25.68 35.51
N ASN A 719 45.03 25.54 34.36
CA ASN A 719 46.18 26.33 33.93
C ASN A 719 45.80 27.59 33.11
N VAL A 720 44.51 27.85 32.87
CA VAL A 720 44.01 29.14 32.38
C VAL A 720 43.70 30.02 33.61
N PRO A 721 44.56 31.00 33.96
CA PRO A 721 44.25 31.90 35.05
C PRO A 721 43.19 32.91 34.57
N CYS A 722 42.16 33.13 35.37
CA CYS A 722 41.32 34.34 35.38
C CYS A 722 40.21 34.57 34.33
N CYS A 723 39.43 33.56 33.89
CA CYS A 723 38.21 33.85 33.08
C CYS A 723 36.86 33.33 33.60
N PHE A 724 36.78 32.65 34.75
CA PHE A 724 35.49 32.21 35.33
C PHE A 724 35.22 32.75 36.74
N GLY A 725 35.81 33.89 37.10
CA GLY A 725 35.47 34.63 38.33
C GLY A 725 34.15 35.41 38.29
N CYS A 726 33.41 35.39 37.17
CA CYS A 726 32.17 36.14 36.97
C CYS A 726 30.90 35.29 36.90
N LEU A 727 30.99 33.98 37.17
CA LEU A 727 29.84 33.05 37.14
C LEU A 727 29.75 32.27 38.46
N ARG A 728 29.92 32.99 39.58
CA ARG A 728 29.49 32.56 40.90
C ARG A 728 28.24 33.35 41.30
#